data_AF-A0A6N7C5R1-F1
#
_entry.id   AF-A0A6N7C5R1-F1
#
_cell.length_a   1.000
_cell.length_b   1.000
_cell.length_c   1.000
_cell.angle_alpha   90.00
_cell.angle_beta   90.00
_cell.angle_gamma   90.00
#
_symmetry.space_group_name_H-M   'P 1'
#
loop_
_entity.id
_entity.type
_entity.pdbx_description
1 polymer ?
#
loop_
_entity_poly.entity_id
_entity_poly.type
_entity_poly.pdbx_seq_one_letter_code
_entity_poly.pdbx_strand_id
1 'polypeptide(L)'
;MYKAKKPLSIMNPFSFGKYQSQILSLIGFMILSLVSVSSHALVLNDGAAATCPSGSTKGILTNNSYSSLVTSFNSGNYQTVSSQSSTGSSVAIPLKIKMSISDFNFVNKSSVATLTSGNYTAIRFTGSAANSSVRNEILLDFQNSLNNEPLFLNKVALSTFDIDKLSSTNAYWDDNVKFVGTTQNNGTVNGVFQSITGSSVINTNGEGLRLNTDFNCGNTLESTCQGSVVFSEPVKSVKIIYSNTDNDTSTSISSRIIDFRLDSYCYQPSSYEITKDDGVTSIGTTSTTNYIIKVINNGNTPLTNIILKDPIVTGLTKETDITCDTTDNTNTCITAPTKTQLESSSGFNIPSLAVGKTYSIKVPTKVTASQGSTITNTATIKVSNLDLKSASDSNTVTGIFSGGSPVAPASCPSGHKMYYVGSNPPGYTPKETLPIAWTTGSFSKEYVFGNTKFNLSFTERLNLRTGYPTGTNFTDATENAINMYHDSFRTTIDHRLTATINKPVSKYGFVVQDLDSNQNGKYIESITLATSGGFFSKTESKPFQLSNANQTISGTAWDNCNTASPCNFNIDWGYKSALTPFAITHGNPYSEGATTTSAGGYVTGYSDFYFCLAPPKLVVKKVLGGNRVNDSVDSADQFEIKVTGDSLAANSFTTTGNAAIIDNGTSDLLSLTESKTYTISERVINGSVSNYSATYICNNATTGSTFTTTNATATLNEETIPTRSFTLSNLNYGDEITCTITNTPSVYTFTGFVYNDNGGIARSTNPDTKSDTSTTFTGNSKYFNGIFDSGETGIGNTTGLTISLTNCNGVNIGGTTSQTTSDNPLGQYKLVVSASTIAALSPQKVCIVQAEPDPWIFSVDTTPNIRNIDLQAGKLDYKTEGSLNLDFGEVEGDYAALVLRKAQYVNDCRSTLNYTATNINTAGNTDPRAGFSESGISGSDLTPGQCIAYRITATNRANLTINNFVMRDVLQKKGDNKALVTSVLAGVSNASDYANDNVPIGKNGTVKTTEFVLNPKTSRSFYFNTKYGTTMDTQ
;
A
#
# COMPACT_ATOMS: atom_id res chain seq x y z
N MET A 1 -60.95 65.74 -3.05
CA MET A 1 -60.98 65.87 -1.58
C MET A 1 -61.89 64.77 -1.03
N TYR A 2 -61.65 64.26 0.18
CA TYR A 2 -62.45 63.23 0.89
C TYR A 2 -62.55 61.80 0.32
N LYS A 3 -62.81 60.84 1.23
CA LYS A 3 -62.99 59.38 1.05
C LYS A 3 -64.44 58.99 1.37
N ALA A 4 -64.96 57.89 0.80
CA ALA A 4 -65.47 56.72 1.58
C ALA A 4 -66.14 55.59 0.75
N LYS A 5 -65.70 54.35 1.00
CA LYS A 5 -66.44 53.06 1.15
C LYS A 5 -67.57 52.62 0.18
N LYS A 6 -67.30 51.48 -0.50
CA LYS A 6 -67.95 50.12 -0.44
C LYS A 6 -69.28 49.97 0.37
N PRO A 7 -70.20 49.02 0.03
CA PRO A 7 -69.92 47.61 -0.38
C PRO A 7 -70.68 47.16 -1.67
N LEU A 8 -70.62 45.92 -2.20
CA LEU A 8 -70.33 44.55 -1.68
C LEU A 8 -69.31 43.85 -2.66
N SER A 9 -69.16 42.54 -2.97
CA SER A 9 -69.69 41.24 -2.47
C SER A 9 -68.72 40.05 -2.74
N ILE A 10 -69.17 38.84 -2.35
CA ILE A 10 -68.84 37.46 -2.80
C ILE A 10 -67.70 37.28 -3.85
N MET A 11 -66.61 36.57 -3.50
CA MET A 11 -66.42 35.13 -3.79
C MET A 11 -65.15 34.56 -3.10
N ASN A 12 -64.97 33.23 -3.11
CA ASN A 12 -63.91 32.47 -2.42
C ASN A 12 -62.58 32.46 -3.23
N PRO A 13 -61.41 32.64 -2.60
CA PRO A 13 -60.50 31.49 -2.54
C PRO A 13 -59.70 31.36 -1.23
N PHE A 14 -59.94 30.28 -0.49
CA PHE A 14 -59.03 29.78 0.54
C PHE A 14 -57.74 29.19 -0.05
N SER A 15 -56.71 29.07 0.80
CA SER A 15 -55.55 28.20 0.61
C SER A 15 -54.54 28.47 -0.52
N PHE A 16 -54.66 29.48 -1.39
CA PHE A 16 -53.53 29.80 -2.29
C PHE A 16 -52.41 30.59 -1.59
N GLY A 17 -52.75 31.71 -0.93
CA GLY A 17 -51.74 32.67 -0.41
C GLY A 17 -50.79 32.14 0.66
N LYS A 18 -51.20 31.16 1.49
CA LYS A 18 -50.32 30.59 2.53
C LYS A 18 -49.24 29.69 1.92
N TYR A 19 -49.63 28.81 1.00
CA TYR A 19 -48.68 28.04 0.19
C TYR A 19 -47.84 28.96 -0.69
N GLN A 20 -48.41 30.02 -1.26
CA GLN A 20 -47.65 30.99 -2.05
C GLN A 20 -46.57 31.69 -1.22
N SER A 21 -46.86 32.08 0.03
CA SER A 21 -45.85 32.64 0.94
C SER A 21 -44.79 31.61 1.36
N GLN A 22 -45.18 30.37 1.67
CA GLN A 22 -44.24 29.32 2.05
C GLN A 22 -43.39 28.85 0.87
N ILE A 23 -43.94 28.80 -0.34
CA ILE A 23 -43.23 28.51 -1.60
C ILE A 23 -42.33 29.68 -2.00
N LEU A 24 -42.72 30.94 -1.81
CA LEU A 24 -41.83 32.08 -2.01
C LEU A 24 -40.72 32.16 -0.96
N SER A 25 -40.96 31.74 0.28
CA SER A 25 -39.90 31.58 1.29
C SER A 25 -39.01 30.36 1.01
N LEU A 26 -39.54 29.26 0.47
CA LEU A 26 -38.78 28.04 0.16
C LEU A 26 -38.01 28.15 -1.16
N ILE A 27 -38.57 28.79 -2.19
CA ILE A 27 -37.85 29.22 -3.41
C ILE A 27 -36.89 30.35 -3.05
N GLY A 28 -37.24 31.25 -2.13
CA GLY A 28 -36.31 32.25 -1.59
C GLY A 28 -35.11 31.60 -0.90
N PHE A 29 -35.34 30.61 -0.03
CA PHE A 29 -34.27 29.82 0.61
C PHE A 29 -33.49 29.01 -0.42
N MET A 30 -34.15 28.30 -1.33
CA MET A 30 -33.49 27.53 -2.39
C MET A 30 -32.68 28.42 -3.32
N ILE A 31 -33.11 29.64 -3.66
CA ILE A 31 -32.28 30.57 -4.43
C ILE A 31 -31.12 31.08 -3.57
N LEU A 32 -31.31 31.36 -2.28
CA LEU A 32 -30.21 31.71 -1.37
C LEU A 32 -29.23 30.56 -1.06
N SER A 33 -29.60 29.30 -1.32
CA SER A 33 -28.75 28.11 -1.12
C SER A 33 -28.28 27.44 -2.43
N LEU A 34 -28.88 27.76 -3.57
CA LEU A 34 -28.45 27.32 -4.91
C LEU A 34 -27.67 28.42 -5.66
N VAL A 35 -27.79 29.69 -5.24
CA VAL A 35 -26.73 30.70 -5.48
C VAL A 35 -25.64 30.52 -4.42
N SER A 36 -25.13 29.30 -4.32
CA SER A 36 -23.77 29.06 -3.87
C SER A 36 -22.82 29.55 -4.97
N VAL A 37 -22.74 30.89 -5.13
CA VAL A 37 -21.47 31.51 -5.49
C VAL A 37 -20.54 31.34 -4.31
N SER A 38 -20.10 30.10 -4.08
CA SER A 38 -18.83 29.84 -3.44
C SER A 38 -17.83 30.70 -4.18
N SER A 39 -17.22 31.67 -3.49
CA SER A 39 -16.12 32.43 -4.05
C SER A 39 -15.08 31.41 -4.51
N HIS A 40 -14.87 31.33 -5.83
CA HIS A 40 -14.08 30.27 -6.46
C HIS A 40 -12.59 30.55 -6.20
N ALA A 41 -12.16 30.38 -4.95
CA ALA A 41 -10.80 30.62 -4.54
C ALA A 41 -9.83 29.78 -5.37
N LEU A 42 -8.67 30.39 -5.69
CA LEU A 42 -7.51 29.76 -6.31
C LEU A 42 -7.36 28.30 -5.88
N VAL A 43 -7.44 27.39 -6.85
CA VAL A 43 -7.19 25.97 -6.65
C VAL A 43 -5.68 25.77 -6.64
N LEU A 44 -5.13 25.10 -5.63
CA LEU A 44 -3.68 24.86 -5.60
C LEU A 44 -3.31 23.85 -6.69
N ASN A 45 -2.64 24.34 -7.73
CA ASN A 45 -2.10 23.57 -8.85
C ASN A 45 -1.32 22.34 -8.38
N ASP A 46 -1.56 21.17 -9.00
CA ASP A 46 -1.25 19.84 -8.47
C ASP A 46 0.24 19.48 -8.33
N GLY A 47 1.16 20.40 -8.61
CA GLY A 47 2.44 20.43 -7.89
C GLY A 47 2.25 20.40 -6.36
N ALA A 48 1.12 20.88 -5.84
CA ALA A 48 0.69 20.83 -4.45
C ALA A 48 0.33 19.42 -3.95
N ALA A 49 -0.29 18.56 -4.77
CA ALA A 49 -0.57 17.16 -4.42
C ALA A 49 0.58 16.19 -4.79
N ALA A 50 1.33 16.50 -5.86
CA ALA A 50 2.43 15.67 -6.32
C ALA A 50 3.46 15.40 -5.21
N THR A 51 3.79 14.12 -5.01
CA THR A 51 4.90 13.70 -4.16
C THR A 51 6.21 14.21 -4.76
N CYS A 52 6.99 14.97 -3.99
CA CYS A 52 8.34 15.32 -4.43
C CYS A 52 9.21 14.04 -4.51
N PRO A 53 10.26 14.02 -5.36
CA PRO A 53 11.19 12.90 -5.41
C PRO A 53 11.80 12.60 -4.04
N SER A 54 12.19 11.34 -3.77
CA SER A 54 12.80 10.97 -2.49
C SER A 54 14.01 11.86 -2.17
N GLY A 55 14.15 12.25 -0.90
CA GLY A 55 15.17 13.22 -0.44
C GLY A 55 14.92 14.68 -0.85
N SER A 56 13.80 15.01 -1.49
CA SER A 56 13.46 16.39 -1.87
C SER A 56 12.54 17.09 -0.87
N THR A 57 12.81 18.37 -0.62
CA THR A 57 12.01 19.28 0.20
C THR A 57 11.03 20.08 -0.67
N LYS A 58 9.76 20.14 -0.27
CA LYS A 58 8.71 20.90 -0.96
C LYS A 58 8.70 22.36 -0.52
N GLY A 59 8.60 23.30 -1.47
CA GLY A 59 8.53 24.73 -1.21
C GLY A 59 7.35 25.39 -1.93
N ILE A 60 6.72 26.33 -1.24
CA ILE A 60 5.71 27.29 -1.73
C ILE A 60 6.24 28.69 -1.40
N LEU A 61 6.16 29.67 -2.31
CA LEU A 61 6.57 31.04 -1.99
C LEU A 61 5.61 31.69 -0.99
N THR A 62 6.16 32.39 0.00
CA THR A 62 5.38 33.27 0.89
C THR A 62 4.85 34.49 0.14
N ASN A 63 3.72 35.06 0.57
CA ASN A 63 3.13 36.24 -0.05
C ASN A 63 4.12 37.43 -0.14
N ASN A 64 4.92 37.64 0.91
CA ASN A 64 5.96 38.68 0.93
C ASN A 64 7.01 38.50 -0.18
N SER A 65 7.30 37.27 -0.60
CA SER A 65 8.31 37.00 -1.63
C SER A 65 7.90 37.55 -3.00
N TYR A 66 6.61 37.53 -3.35
CA TYR A 66 6.13 38.15 -4.60
C TYR A 66 6.31 39.67 -4.59
N SER A 67 6.04 40.32 -3.45
CA SER A 67 6.31 41.75 -3.26
C SER A 67 7.80 42.08 -3.41
N SER A 68 8.70 41.29 -2.83
CA SER A 68 10.15 41.44 -3.01
C SER A 68 10.59 41.28 -4.46
N LEU A 69 10.02 40.32 -5.20
CA LEU A 69 10.31 40.12 -6.62
C LEU A 69 9.86 41.32 -7.46
N VAL A 70 8.66 41.84 -7.23
CA VAL A 70 8.14 43.05 -7.87
C VAL A 70 9.01 44.27 -7.56
N THR A 71 9.43 44.47 -6.30
CA THR A 71 10.36 45.56 -5.92
C THR A 71 11.72 45.46 -6.64
N SER A 72 12.17 44.24 -6.95
CA SER A 72 13.45 43.99 -7.62
C SER A 72 13.39 43.96 -9.15
N PHE A 73 12.19 44.06 -9.73
CA PHE A 73 11.95 43.85 -11.14
C PHE A 73 12.86 44.72 -12.02
N ASN A 74 13.48 44.10 -13.03
CA ASN A 74 14.41 44.75 -13.96
C ASN A 74 15.62 45.47 -13.30
N SER A 75 15.86 45.30 -11.99
CA SER A 75 17.09 45.80 -11.33
C SER A 75 18.35 45.01 -11.73
N GLY A 76 18.20 43.89 -12.45
CA GLY A 76 19.27 42.95 -12.81
C GLY A 76 19.66 41.97 -11.69
N ASN A 77 19.24 42.23 -10.45
CA ASN A 77 19.65 41.49 -9.27
C ASN A 77 18.76 40.28 -8.99
N TYR A 78 19.32 39.25 -8.36
CA TYR A 78 18.55 38.17 -7.73
C TYR A 78 18.09 38.59 -6.33
N GLN A 79 16.87 38.23 -5.95
CA GLN A 79 16.36 38.34 -4.58
C GLN A 79 16.24 36.98 -3.93
N THR A 80 16.75 36.86 -2.71
CA THR A 80 16.46 35.72 -1.83
C THR A 80 14.96 35.72 -1.51
N VAL A 81 14.31 34.57 -1.70
CA VAL A 81 12.88 34.39 -1.44
C VAL A 81 12.68 33.42 -0.28
N SER A 82 11.55 33.53 0.42
CA SER A 82 11.23 32.65 1.55
C SER A 82 10.22 31.58 1.14
N SER A 83 10.47 30.35 1.56
CA SER A 83 9.66 29.17 1.25
C SER A 83 8.89 28.71 2.49
N GLN A 84 7.68 28.19 2.27
CA GLN A 84 6.85 27.54 3.29
C GLN A 84 6.35 26.18 2.79
N SER A 85 5.88 25.36 3.72
CA SER A 85 5.21 24.08 3.48
C SER A 85 3.74 24.28 3.10
N SER A 86 3.06 23.20 2.70
CA SER A 86 1.59 23.18 2.54
C SER A 86 0.82 23.49 3.84
N THR A 87 1.44 23.30 5.01
CA THR A 87 0.88 23.66 6.33
C THR A 87 1.27 25.08 6.79
N GLY A 88 1.94 25.88 5.94
CA GLY A 88 2.35 27.25 6.27
C GLY A 88 3.57 27.38 7.19
N SER A 89 4.18 26.26 7.61
CA SER A 89 5.44 26.27 8.36
C SER A 89 6.60 26.71 7.46
N SER A 90 7.54 27.50 7.97
CA SER A 90 8.74 27.96 7.23
C SER A 90 9.64 26.78 6.82
N VAL A 91 10.19 26.82 5.61
CA VAL A 91 11.03 25.74 5.05
C VAL A 91 12.33 26.32 4.49
N ALA A 92 13.47 25.78 4.93
CA ALA A 92 14.79 26.23 4.52
C ALA A 92 15.17 25.70 3.13
N ILE A 93 14.86 26.47 2.08
CA ILE A 93 15.34 26.23 0.71
C ILE A 93 16.22 27.43 0.30
N PRO A 94 17.47 27.22 -0.16
CA PRO A 94 18.40 28.29 -0.50
C PRO A 94 18.09 28.89 -1.89
N LEU A 95 16.87 29.39 -2.09
CA LEU A 95 16.42 29.91 -3.39
C LEU A 95 16.54 31.44 -3.44
N LYS A 96 17.17 31.93 -4.52
CA LYS A 96 17.04 33.32 -4.97
C LYS A 96 16.58 33.35 -6.43
N ILE A 97 15.68 34.28 -6.75
CA ILE A 97 15.07 34.42 -8.07
C ILE A 97 15.37 35.82 -8.61
N LYS A 98 15.71 35.92 -9.90
CA LYS A 98 15.79 37.17 -10.66
C LYS A 98 14.61 37.21 -11.63
N MET A 99 13.86 38.32 -11.64
CA MET A 99 12.74 38.54 -12.57
C MET A 99 13.07 39.67 -13.55
N SER A 100 12.95 39.37 -14.85
CA SER A 100 13.22 40.32 -15.94
C SER A 100 12.26 40.14 -17.11
N ILE A 101 11.92 41.21 -17.82
CA ILE A 101 11.02 41.17 -18.98
C ILE A 101 11.73 41.60 -20.27
N SER A 102 11.36 40.96 -21.39
CA SER A 102 11.72 41.35 -22.75
C SER A 102 10.46 41.60 -23.57
N ASP A 103 10.28 42.83 -24.03
CA ASP A 103 9.16 43.26 -24.87
C ASP A 103 9.56 43.18 -26.36
N PHE A 104 8.77 42.50 -27.20
CA PHE A 104 9.03 42.36 -28.63
C PHE A 104 7.95 43.06 -29.47
N ASN A 105 8.38 43.86 -30.46
CA ASN A 105 7.51 44.60 -31.41
C ASN A 105 6.52 45.56 -30.72
N PHE A 106 6.98 46.30 -29.70
CA PHE A 106 6.14 46.96 -28.71
C PHE A 106 6.31 48.49 -28.69
N VAL A 107 5.28 49.24 -28.29
CA VAL A 107 5.23 50.73 -28.41
C VAL A 107 5.43 51.48 -27.08
N ASN A 108 4.94 50.93 -25.96
CA ASN A 108 5.12 51.49 -24.61
C ASN A 108 6.22 50.72 -23.84
N LYS A 109 6.15 50.65 -22.51
CA LYS A 109 6.90 49.68 -21.70
C LYS A 109 5.95 48.89 -20.83
N SER A 110 6.17 47.59 -20.72
CA SER A 110 5.43 46.74 -19.79
C SER A 110 5.78 47.04 -18.34
N SER A 111 4.86 46.75 -17.41
CA SER A 111 5.04 46.95 -15.98
C SER A 111 4.60 45.73 -15.17
N VAL A 112 4.99 45.70 -13.89
CA VAL A 112 4.52 44.67 -12.94
C VAL A 112 4.10 45.30 -11.62
N ALA A 113 3.16 44.65 -10.94
CA ALA A 113 2.68 44.95 -9.60
C ALA A 113 2.38 43.64 -8.85
N THR A 114 1.86 43.73 -7.62
CA THR A 114 1.27 42.58 -6.92
C THR A 114 -0.25 42.67 -6.97
N LEU A 115 -0.92 41.56 -7.25
CA LEU A 115 -2.33 41.36 -6.91
C LEU A 115 -2.41 40.50 -5.65
N THR A 116 -3.28 40.85 -4.70
CA THR A 116 -3.59 39.99 -3.55
C THR A 116 -5.10 39.77 -3.49
N SER A 117 -5.52 38.50 -3.43
CA SER A 117 -6.91 38.11 -3.27
C SER A 117 -7.01 36.99 -2.24
N GLY A 118 -7.88 37.17 -1.24
CA GLY A 118 -7.94 36.30 -0.06
C GLY A 118 -6.57 36.17 0.61
N ASN A 119 -6.11 34.92 0.79
CA ASN A 119 -4.82 34.60 1.42
C ASN A 119 -3.66 34.48 0.42
N TYR A 120 -3.84 34.83 -0.86
CA TYR A 120 -2.83 34.61 -1.90
C TYR A 120 -2.39 35.89 -2.59
N THR A 121 -1.09 36.02 -2.82
CA THR A 121 -0.49 37.06 -3.67
C THR A 121 0.04 36.46 -4.97
N ALA A 122 -0.17 37.17 -6.07
CA ALA A 122 0.34 36.88 -7.41
C ALA A 122 1.11 38.10 -7.95
N ILE A 123 1.91 37.89 -8.99
CA ILE A 123 2.57 38.97 -9.73
C ILE A 123 1.62 39.37 -10.87
N ARG A 124 1.17 40.61 -10.83
CA ARG A 124 0.40 41.24 -11.90
C ARG A 124 1.37 41.74 -12.95
N PHE A 125 1.16 41.36 -14.20
CA PHE A 125 1.84 41.90 -15.37
C PHE A 125 0.88 42.79 -16.15
N THR A 126 1.33 43.95 -16.62
CA THR A 126 0.56 44.80 -17.53
C THR A 126 1.38 45.09 -18.78
N GLY A 127 0.82 44.72 -19.93
CA GLY A 127 1.41 44.92 -21.26
C GLY A 127 0.39 45.49 -22.24
N SER A 128 0.69 45.42 -23.54
CA SER A 128 -0.21 45.86 -24.61
C SER A 128 0.14 45.21 -25.94
N ALA A 129 -0.65 44.22 -26.37
CA ALA A 129 -0.49 43.58 -27.68
C ALA A 129 -1.34 44.29 -28.75
N ALA A 130 -0.75 44.47 -29.94
CA ALA A 130 -1.34 45.21 -31.06
C ALA A 130 -1.54 44.36 -32.34
N ASN A 131 -1.29 43.05 -32.23
CA ASN A 131 -1.50 41.93 -33.17
C ASN A 131 -0.74 40.69 -32.63
N SER A 132 -0.88 39.53 -33.26
CA SER A 132 -0.20 38.27 -32.85
C SER A 132 1.33 38.28 -32.97
N SER A 133 1.93 39.23 -33.70
CA SER A 133 3.41 39.37 -33.76
C SER A 133 4.00 40.14 -32.57
N VAL A 134 3.16 40.68 -31.67
CA VAL A 134 3.58 41.30 -30.41
C VAL A 134 3.57 40.26 -29.30
N ARG A 135 4.67 40.15 -28.53
CA ARG A 135 4.74 39.27 -27.36
C ARG A 135 5.62 39.85 -26.25
N ASN A 136 5.31 39.51 -25.02
CA ASN A 136 6.10 39.84 -23.83
C ASN A 136 6.66 38.54 -23.25
N GLU A 137 7.95 38.51 -22.92
CA GLU A 137 8.62 37.36 -22.31
C GLU A 137 9.07 37.70 -20.89
N ILE A 138 8.41 37.12 -19.89
CA ILE A 138 8.77 37.23 -18.47
C ILE A 138 9.70 36.06 -18.12
N LEU A 139 10.93 36.34 -17.68
CA LEU A 139 11.88 35.33 -17.24
C LEU A 139 12.00 35.32 -15.72
N LEU A 140 11.77 34.15 -15.12
CA LEU A 140 12.12 33.81 -13.74
C LEU A 140 13.38 32.95 -13.78
N ASP A 141 14.50 33.47 -13.28
CA ASP A 141 15.81 32.79 -13.31
C ASP A 141 16.23 32.38 -11.89
N PHE A 142 16.55 31.10 -11.67
CA PHE A 142 16.74 30.51 -10.34
C PHE A 142 18.22 30.26 -10.02
N GLN A 143 18.67 30.76 -8.88
CA GLN A 143 20.01 30.48 -8.35
C GLN A 143 19.95 30.05 -6.87
N ASN A 144 21.01 29.37 -6.44
CA ASN A 144 21.23 28.98 -5.07
C ASN A 144 21.81 30.16 -4.27
N SER A 145 21.22 30.50 -3.13
CA SER A 145 21.58 31.66 -2.31
C SER A 145 22.89 31.47 -1.52
N LEU A 146 23.42 30.25 -1.43
CA LEU A 146 24.64 29.93 -0.67
C LEU A 146 25.91 30.00 -1.52
N ASN A 147 25.83 29.69 -2.82
CA ASN A 147 26.99 29.60 -3.73
C ASN A 147 26.83 30.38 -5.06
N ASN A 148 25.64 30.94 -5.35
CA ASN A 148 25.30 31.63 -6.60
C ASN A 148 25.21 30.77 -7.86
N GLU A 149 25.31 29.44 -7.75
CA GLU A 149 25.15 28.54 -8.91
C GLU A 149 23.67 28.44 -9.36
N PRO A 150 23.39 28.08 -10.63
CA PRO A 150 22.02 27.82 -11.10
C PRO A 150 21.33 26.74 -10.27
N LEU A 151 20.09 27.00 -9.85
CA LEU A 151 19.33 26.10 -8.99
C LEU A 151 18.21 25.41 -9.76
N PHE A 152 18.38 24.12 -10.01
CA PHE A 152 17.40 23.30 -10.71
C PHE A 152 16.29 22.86 -9.76
N LEU A 153 15.08 23.38 -9.99
CA LEU A 153 13.89 23.04 -9.23
C LEU A 153 13.10 21.98 -10.01
N ASN A 154 12.65 20.92 -9.33
CA ASN A 154 11.85 19.84 -9.91
C ASN A 154 10.36 20.07 -9.61
N LYS A 155 9.45 19.55 -10.44
CA LYS A 155 7.98 19.74 -10.34
C LYS A 155 7.57 21.19 -10.11
N VAL A 156 8.24 22.12 -10.79
CA VAL A 156 7.93 23.55 -10.75
C VAL A 156 6.52 23.75 -11.32
N ALA A 157 5.63 24.29 -10.50
CA ALA A 157 4.22 24.45 -10.81
C ALA A 157 3.84 25.95 -10.81
N LEU A 158 3.19 26.41 -11.87
CA LEU A 158 2.74 27.79 -12.01
C LEU A 158 1.28 27.88 -12.42
N SER A 159 0.61 28.95 -11.98
CA SER A 159 -0.75 29.31 -12.38
C SER A 159 -0.79 30.72 -12.93
N THR A 160 -1.77 30.99 -13.79
CA THR A 160 -2.07 32.32 -14.33
C THR A 160 -3.58 32.55 -14.39
N PHE A 161 -3.96 33.81 -14.31
CA PHE A 161 -5.32 34.35 -14.18
C PHE A 161 -5.41 35.64 -15.03
N ASP A 162 -6.61 36.23 -15.17
CA ASP A 162 -6.85 37.38 -16.07
C ASP A 162 -6.56 37.02 -17.56
N ILE A 163 -6.66 35.73 -17.96
CA ILE A 163 -6.63 35.33 -19.37
C ILE A 163 -7.96 35.70 -20.01
N ASP A 164 -8.00 36.78 -20.79
CA ASP A 164 -9.23 37.35 -21.35
C ASP A 164 -9.45 37.00 -22.84
N LYS A 165 -10.71 37.03 -23.28
CA LYS A 165 -11.08 36.84 -24.70
C LYS A 165 -12.27 37.72 -25.12
N LEU A 166 -11.98 38.79 -25.86
CA LEU A 166 -12.98 39.68 -26.43
C LEU A 166 -13.31 39.31 -27.89
N SER A 167 -14.57 38.89 -28.11
CA SER A 167 -15.18 38.74 -29.43
C SER A 167 -16.13 39.92 -29.69
N SER A 168 -15.67 40.95 -30.41
CA SER A 168 -16.48 42.13 -30.74
C SER A 168 -16.25 42.58 -32.18
N THR A 169 -17.26 43.19 -32.82
CA THR A 169 -17.21 43.57 -34.24
C THR A 169 -16.10 44.55 -34.61
N ASN A 170 -15.52 45.24 -33.61
CA ASN A 170 -14.54 46.30 -33.79
C ASN A 170 -13.18 45.99 -33.14
N ALA A 171 -13.06 44.87 -32.40
CA ALA A 171 -11.84 44.40 -31.78
C ALA A 171 -11.95 42.90 -31.44
N TYR A 172 -11.01 42.11 -31.96
CA TYR A 172 -10.83 40.69 -31.62
C TYR A 172 -9.51 40.52 -30.89
N TRP A 173 -9.54 39.97 -29.68
CA TRP A 173 -8.31 39.57 -28.99
C TRP A 173 -8.58 38.42 -28.00
N ASP A 174 -7.62 37.51 -27.92
CA ASP A 174 -7.74 36.17 -27.36
C ASP A 174 -6.38 35.82 -26.73
N ASP A 175 -6.22 36.11 -25.44
CA ASP A 175 -4.92 36.13 -24.80
C ASP A 175 -4.37 34.69 -24.59
N ASN A 176 -3.08 34.54 -24.88
CA ASN A 176 -2.39 33.25 -24.92
C ASN A 176 -1.11 33.27 -24.07
N VAL A 177 -1.08 32.47 -23.00
CA VAL A 177 0.04 32.36 -22.06
C VAL A 177 0.75 31.00 -22.19
N LYS A 178 2.05 30.99 -22.51
CA LYS A 178 2.84 29.76 -22.65
C LYS A 178 4.04 29.71 -21.72
N PHE A 179 4.18 28.61 -20.99
CA PHE A 179 5.26 28.38 -20.04
C PHE A 179 6.34 27.47 -20.66
N VAL A 180 7.57 27.95 -20.73
CA VAL A 180 8.74 27.23 -21.27
C VAL A 180 9.87 27.26 -20.25
N GLY A 181 10.27 26.10 -19.76
CA GLY A 181 11.35 25.93 -18.80
C GLY A 181 12.70 25.67 -19.49
N THR A 182 13.78 26.14 -18.89
CA THR A 182 15.16 25.81 -19.33
C THR A 182 15.72 24.70 -18.45
N THR A 183 16.05 23.57 -19.07
CA THR A 183 16.60 22.37 -18.41
C THR A 183 18.09 22.52 -18.08
N GLN A 184 18.66 21.52 -17.41
CA GLN A 184 20.10 21.42 -17.12
C GLN A 184 20.99 21.53 -18.37
N ASN A 185 20.57 20.92 -19.48
CA ASN A 185 21.37 20.84 -20.70
C ASN A 185 21.20 22.07 -21.63
N ASN A 186 20.63 23.17 -21.13
CA ASN A 186 20.16 24.33 -21.90
C ASN A 186 19.05 24.02 -22.94
N GLY A 187 18.51 22.80 -22.95
CA GLY A 187 17.32 22.44 -23.73
C GLY A 187 16.06 23.07 -23.13
N THR A 188 15.00 23.19 -23.93
CA THR A 188 13.70 23.73 -23.50
C THR A 188 12.68 22.61 -23.27
N VAL A 189 11.82 22.80 -22.28
CA VAL A 189 10.70 21.92 -21.95
C VAL A 189 9.43 22.76 -21.78
N ASN A 190 8.28 22.31 -22.30
CA ASN A 190 7.00 23.00 -22.11
C ASN A 190 6.38 22.63 -20.77
N GLY A 191 5.65 23.57 -20.14
CA GLY A 191 4.83 23.26 -18.97
C GLY A 191 3.67 22.34 -19.34
N VAL A 192 3.47 21.25 -18.61
CA VAL A 192 2.36 20.31 -18.82
C VAL A 192 1.10 20.90 -18.20
N PHE A 193 0.09 21.17 -19.03
CA PHE A 193 -1.19 21.74 -18.59
C PHE A 193 -1.86 20.86 -17.51
N GLN A 194 -2.42 21.50 -16.48
CA GLN A 194 -3.18 20.87 -15.41
C GLN A 194 -4.62 21.36 -15.46
N SER A 195 -5.56 20.45 -15.69
CA SER A 195 -6.98 20.78 -15.85
C SER A 195 -7.63 21.04 -14.50
N ILE A 196 -8.19 22.24 -14.31
CA ILE A 196 -8.92 22.61 -13.09
C ILE A 196 -10.43 22.44 -13.33
N THR A 197 -11.09 21.68 -12.47
CA THR A 197 -12.55 21.47 -12.52
C THR A 197 -13.27 22.81 -12.35
N GLY A 198 -14.02 23.24 -13.36
CA GLY A 198 -14.74 24.52 -13.36
C GLY A 198 -13.96 25.70 -13.97
N SER A 199 -12.71 25.51 -14.41
CA SER A 199 -11.97 26.53 -15.19
C SER A 199 -12.41 26.54 -16.66
N SER A 200 -12.50 27.74 -17.25
CA SER A 200 -12.74 27.94 -18.68
C SER A 200 -11.44 28.02 -19.51
N VAL A 201 -10.28 27.91 -18.84
CA VAL A 201 -8.97 27.92 -19.50
C VAL A 201 -8.66 26.55 -20.10
N ILE A 202 -8.22 26.54 -21.35
CA ILE A 202 -7.83 25.35 -22.11
C ILE A 202 -6.39 25.45 -22.63
N ASN A 203 -5.80 24.30 -22.96
CA ASN A 203 -4.58 24.22 -23.76
C ASN A 203 -4.80 23.23 -24.91
N THR A 204 -4.90 23.75 -26.14
CA THR A 204 -4.97 22.93 -27.35
C THR A 204 -3.56 22.67 -27.87
N ASN A 205 -3.20 21.40 -28.11
CA ASN A 205 -1.97 20.98 -28.79
C ASN A 205 -0.62 21.53 -28.23
N GLY A 206 -0.59 22.14 -27.04
CA GLY A 206 0.59 22.82 -26.51
C GLY A 206 0.83 24.22 -27.08
N GLU A 207 -0.16 24.84 -27.72
CA GLU A 207 -0.09 26.20 -28.28
C GLU A 207 0.07 27.27 -27.16
N GLY A 208 -0.59 27.04 -26.02
CA GLY A 208 -0.56 27.89 -24.83
C GLY A 208 -1.86 27.76 -24.04
N LEU A 209 -2.04 28.60 -23.02
CA LEU A 209 -3.25 28.70 -22.21
C LEU A 209 -4.11 29.86 -22.73
N ARG A 210 -5.35 29.57 -23.13
CA ARG A 210 -6.36 30.54 -23.64
C ARG A 210 -7.76 30.14 -23.17
N LEU A 211 -8.77 31.00 -23.33
CA LEU A 211 -10.17 30.64 -23.02
C LEU A 211 -10.85 29.84 -24.15
N ASN A 212 -11.82 29.02 -23.77
CA ASN A 212 -12.73 28.34 -24.73
C ASN A 212 -14.07 29.08 -24.95
N THR A 213 -14.39 30.09 -24.12
CA THR A 213 -15.63 30.89 -24.15
C THR A 213 -15.37 32.36 -24.43
N ASP A 214 -16.33 33.04 -25.07
CA ASP A 214 -16.29 34.49 -25.32
C ASP A 214 -16.73 35.28 -24.05
N PHE A 215 -15.87 35.26 -23.03
CA PHE A 215 -16.07 35.87 -21.72
C PHE A 215 -14.73 36.49 -21.24
N ASN A 216 -14.79 37.62 -20.55
CA ASN A 216 -13.63 38.22 -19.89
C ASN A 216 -13.68 37.90 -18.38
N CYS A 217 -12.53 37.51 -17.86
CA CYS A 217 -12.29 37.17 -16.47
C CYS A 217 -12.42 38.35 -15.52
N GLY A 218 -12.63 38.03 -14.23
CA GLY A 218 -12.48 39.00 -13.16
C GLY A 218 -11.01 39.25 -12.84
N ASN A 219 -10.69 40.50 -12.49
CA ASN A 219 -9.38 40.96 -11.99
C ASN A 219 -9.08 40.41 -10.57
N THR A 220 -9.15 39.10 -10.42
CA THR A 220 -9.25 38.35 -9.17
C THR A 220 -8.67 36.94 -9.37
N LEU A 221 -8.05 36.39 -8.32
CA LEU A 221 -7.46 35.04 -8.35
C LEU A 221 -8.52 33.93 -8.21
N GLU A 222 -9.41 33.85 -9.20
CA GLU A 222 -10.54 32.92 -9.23
C GLU A 222 -10.25 31.67 -10.09
N SER A 223 -10.64 30.49 -9.59
CA SER A 223 -10.36 29.20 -10.24
C SER A 223 -11.16 28.95 -11.53
N THR A 224 -12.24 29.71 -11.75
CA THR A 224 -12.99 29.80 -13.02
C THR A 224 -12.15 30.29 -14.20
N CYS A 225 -11.12 31.08 -13.91
CA CYS A 225 -10.20 31.70 -14.88
C CYS A 225 -8.74 31.28 -14.67
N GLN A 226 -8.51 30.20 -13.93
CA GLN A 226 -7.17 29.73 -13.60
C GLN A 226 -6.65 28.74 -14.65
N GLY A 227 -5.55 29.11 -15.29
CA GLY A 227 -4.74 28.22 -16.13
C GLY A 227 -3.49 27.75 -15.38
N SER A 228 -3.25 26.45 -15.29
CA SER A 228 -2.15 25.89 -14.50
C SER A 228 -1.24 24.95 -15.31
N VAL A 229 0.04 24.91 -14.96
CA VAL A 229 1.05 24.01 -15.53
C VAL A 229 1.97 23.42 -14.45
N VAL A 230 2.55 22.26 -14.75
CA VAL A 230 3.69 21.69 -14.00
C VAL A 230 4.79 21.24 -14.96
N PHE A 231 6.05 21.49 -14.62
CA PHE A 231 7.18 20.99 -15.42
C PHE A 231 7.47 19.51 -15.12
N SER A 232 7.63 18.71 -16.18
CA SER A 232 7.96 17.28 -16.11
C SER A 232 9.36 17.03 -15.55
N GLU A 233 10.30 17.90 -15.91
CA GLU A 233 11.76 17.82 -15.65
C GLU A 233 12.26 18.96 -14.74
N PRO A 234 13.47 18.84 -14.15
CA PRO A 234 14.11 19.93 -13.42
C PRO A 234 14.48 21.13 -14.30
N VAL A 235 14.13 22.34 -13.87
CA VAL A 235 14.38 23.59 -14.62
C VAL A 235 15.13 24.61 -13.76
N LYS A 236 16.08 25.33 -14.36
CA LYS A 236 16.79 26.46 -13.73
C LYS A 236 16.15 27.82 -13.98
N SER A 237 15.26 27.90 -14.96
CA SER A 237 14.51 29.12 -15.24
C SER A 237 13.19 28.78 -15.94
N VAL A 238 12.21 29.66 -15.78
CA VAL A 238 10.91 29.58 -16.45
C VAL A 238 10.68 30.88 -17.21
N LYS A 239 10.46 30.76 -18.52
CA LYS A 239 9.96 31.82 -19.38
C LYS A 239 8.45 31.70 -19.48
N ILE A 240 7.75 32.77 -19.14
CA ILE A 240 6.33 32.96 -19.40
C ILE A 240 6.23 33.84 -20.65
N ILE A 241 5.67 33.30 -21.72
CA ILE A 241 5.45 34.00 -22.99
C ILE A 241 3.99 34.41 -23.02
N TYR A 242 3.73 35.70 -23.13
CA TYR A 242 2.40 36.28 -23.25
C TYR A 242 2.24 36.90 -24.64
N SER A 243 1.16 36.53 -25.33
CA SER A 243 0.87 36.87 -26.73
C SER A 243 -0.63 36.86 -26.98
N ASN A 244 -1.07 37.27 -28.17
CA ASN A 244 -2.41 37.01 -28.69
C ASN A 244 -2.41 35.70 -29.52
N THR A 245 -3.57 35.13 -29.85
CA THR A 245 -3.67 34.15 -30.93
C THR A 245 -3.71 34.82 -32.31
N ASP A 246 -3.57 34.03 -33.39
CA ASP A 246 -3.41 34.52 -34.77
C ASP A 246 -4.68 35.14 -35.40
N ASN A 247 -5.78 35.25 -34.64
CA ASN A 247 -7.05 35.84 -35.11
C ASN A 247 -7.18 37.36 -34.80
N ASP A 248 -6.16 38.00 -34.21
CA ASP A 248 -6.18 39.45 -33.91
C ASP A 248 -6.02 40.31 -35.17
N THR A 249 -7.12 40.93 -35.61
CA THR A 249 -7.14 41.94 -36.69
C THR A 249 -7.25 43.38 -36.17
N SER A 250 -7.08 43.61 -34.86
CA SER A 250 -7.17 44.94 -34.25
C SER A 250 -5.86 45.71 -34.41
N THR A 251 -5.94 46.93 -34.93
CA THR A 251 -4.80 47.88 -34.92
C THR A 251 -4.78 48.76 -33.67
N SER A 252 -5.68 48.56 -32.70
CA SER A 252 -5.75 49.38 -31.49
C SER A 252 -4.89 48.81 -30.36
N ILE A 253 -4.04 49.64 -29.76
CA ILE A 253 -3.18 49.25 -28.64
C ILE A 253 -3.97 49.33 -27.32
N SER A 254 -4.61 48.23 -26.91
CA SER A 254 -5.20 48.10 -25.57
C SER A 254 -4.13 47.79 -24.53
N SER A 255 -4.26 48.36 -23.33
CA SER A 255 -3.55 47.85 -22.15
C SER A 255 -4.22 46.53 -21.74
N ARG A 256 -3.42 45.48 -21.53
CA ARG A 256 -3.89 44.14 -21.13
C ARG A 256 -3.13 43.66 -19.90
N ILE A 257 -3.71 42.70 -19.17
CA ILE A 257 -3.21 42.23 -17.89
C ILE A 257 -3.17 40.70 -17.91
N ILE A 258 -2.16 40.10 -17.27
CA ILE A 258 -2.25 38.74 -16.73
C ILE A 258 -1.70 38.73 -15.31
N ASP A 259 -2.30 37.95 -14.41
CA ASP A 259 -1.70 37.66 -13.12
C ASP A 259 -1.06 36.27 -13.16
N PHE A 260 0.11 36.08 -12.56
CA PHE A 260 0.76 34.78 -12.50
C PHE A 260 1.42 34.49 -11.15
N ARG A 261 1.59 33.20 -10.85
CA ARG A 261 2.10 32.70 -9.59
C ARG A 261 3.01 31.48 -9.79
N LEU A 262 4.12 31.44 -9.06
CA LEU A 262 4.89 30.22 -8.81
C LEU A 262 4.27 29.55 -7.57
N ASP A 263 3.47 28.50 -7.79
CA ASP A 263 2.65 27.87 -6.75
C ASP A 263 3.47 26.95 -5.84
N SER A 264 4.29 26.09 -6.44
CA SER A 264 5.15 25.17 -5.69
C SER A 264 6.33 24.64 -6.52
N TYR A 265 7.30 24.05 -5.83
CA TYR A 265 8.47 23.38 -6.39
C TYR A 265 9.05 22.38 -5.40
N CYS A 266 9.80 21.41 -5.92
CA CYS A 266 10.61 20.46 -5.14
C CYS A 266 12.09 20.83 -5.28
N TYR A 267 12.74 21.12 -4.15
CA TYR A 267 14.19 21.30 -4.04
C TYR A 267 14.83 20.04 -3.47
N GLN A 268 15.74 19.43 -4.22
CA GLN A 268 16.61 18.35 -3.73
C GLN A 268 17.98 18.95 -3.40
N PRO A 269 18.62 18.65 -2.26
CA PRO A 269 19.98 19.08 -2.01
C PRO A 269 20.96 18.39 -2.97
N SER A 270 22.10 19.02 -3.26
CA SER A 270 23.22 18.39 -3.96
C SER A 270 23.70 17.18 -3.14
N SER A 271 23.55 15.98 -3.70
CA SER A 271 23.92 14.72 -3.05
C SER A 271 24.72 13.85 -4.01
N TYR A 272 25.57 12.99 -3.45
CA TYR A 272 26.43 12.09 -4.19
C TYR A 272 26.78 10.88 -3.34
N GLU A 273 27.12 9.78 -3.98
CA GLU A 273 27.55 8.54 -3.32
C GLU A 273 28.78 7.96 -4.00
N ILE A 274 29.50 7.11 -3.26
CA ILE A 274 30.58 6.29 -3.76
C ILE A 274 30.32 4.85 -3.35
N THR A 275 30.63 3.92 -4.24
CA THR A 275 30.72 2.48 -3.96
C THR A 275 32.09 1.98 -4.42
N LYS A 276 32.57 0.94 -3.75
CA LYS A 276 33.82 0.25 -4.06
C LYS A 276 33.66 -1.22 -3.69
N ASP A 277 33.94 -2.10 -4.64
CA ASP A 277 33.71 -3.56 -4.55
C ASP A 277 34.60 -4.24 -5.61
N ASP A 278 35.16 -5.41 -5.34
CA ASP A 278 35.81 -6.27 -6.35
C ASP A 278 34.98 -7.52 -6.73
N GLY A 279 33.84 -7.73 -6.07
CA GLY A 279 32.91 -8.83 -6.26
C GLY A 279 33.24 -10.11 -5.48
N VAL A 280 34.30 -10.13 -4.66
CA VAL A 280 34.75 -11.33 -3.93
C VAL A 280 35.22 -11.05 -2.49
N THR A 281 34.57 -11.69 -1.51
CA THR A 281 34.95 -11.61 -0.09
C THR A 281 36.31 -12.25 0.25
N SER A 282 36.97 -12.89 -0.71
CA SER A 282 38.27 -13.54 -0.53
C SER A 282 39.09 -13.56 -1.82
N ILE A 283 40.37 -13.23 -1.72
CA ILE A 283 41.31 -13.15 -2.84
C ILE A 283 42.62 -13.88 -2.51
N GLY A 284 43.34 -14.35 -3.53
CA GLY A 284 44.60 -15.08 -3.32
C GLY A 284 45.79 -14.16 -3.08
N THR A 285 46.74 -14.56 -2.23
CA THR A 285 48.09 -13.93 -2.18
C THR A 285 48.68 -13.84 -3.61
N THR A 286 49.38 -12.76 -3.94
CA THR A 286 50.01 -12.48 -5.27
C THR A 286 49.10 -12.47 -6.50
N SER A 287 47.81 -12.80 -6.37
CA SER A 287 46.79 -12.66 -7.41
C SER A 287 46.46 -11.19 -7.69
N THR A 288 45.74 -10.91 -8.79
CA THR A 288 45.23 -9.57 -9.12
C THR A 288 43.71 -9.56 -9.02
N THR A 289 43.18 -8.71 -8.15
CA THR A 289 41.74 -8.42 -8.07
C THR A 289 41.40 -7.11 -8.80
N ASN A 290 40.12 -6.82 -9.00
CA ASN A 290 39.65 -5.71 -9.83
C ASN A 290 38.57 -4.89 -9.12
N TYR A 291 38.96 -3.96 -8.25
CA TYR A 291 38.03 -3.06 -7.60
C TYR A 291 37.34 -2.15 -8.64
N ILE A 292 36.02 -2.22 -8.74
CA ILE A 292 35.22 -1.18 -9.39
C ILE A 292 35.01 -0.07 -8.36
N ILE A 293 35.30 1.18 -8.73
CA ILE A 293 34.96 2.36 -7.96
C ILE A 293 33.96 3.16 -8.75
N LYS A 294 32.77 3.38 -8.19
CA LYS A 294 31.66 4.07 -8.84
C LYS A 294 31.18 5.23 -7.99
N VAL A 295 31.30 6.44 -8.52
CA VAL A 295 30.74 7.68 -7.95
C VAL A 295 29.45 8.00 -8.71
N ILE A 296 28.38 8.37 -8.00
CA ILE A 296 27.09 8.76 -8.60
C ILE A 296 26.61 10.12 -8.08
N ASN A 297 26.01 10.92 -8.96
CA ASN A 297 25.34 12.17 -8.59
C ASN A 297 23.84 11.94 -8.35
N ASN A 298 23.45 11.94 -7.08
CA ASN A 298 22.08 11.77 -6.59
C ASN A 298 21.41 13.11 -6.22
N GLY A 299 21.98 14.25 -6.62
CA GLY A 299 21.43 15.59 -6.38
C GLY A 299 20.62 16.14 -7.56
N ASN A 300 20.27 17.44 -7.51
CA ASN A 300 19.65 18.19 -8.60
C ASN A 300 20.62 19.04 -9.43
N THR A 301 21.88 19.13 -9.03
CA THR A 301 22.91 19.99 -9.63
C THR A 301 24.04 19.13 -10.19
N PRO A 302 24.67 19.48 -11.33
CA PRO A 302 25.90 18.84 -11.73
C PRO A 302 26.98 19.08 -10.67
N LEU A 303 27.72 18.04 -10.29
CA LEU A 303 28.82 18.16 -9.35
C LEU A 303 30.06 18.70 -10.09
N THR A 304 30.85 19.52 -9.41
CA THR A 304 32.09 20.12 -9.93
C THR A 304 33.19 20.05 -8.87
N ASN A 305 34.46 20.18 -9.29
CA ASN A 305 35.64 20.08 -8.43
C ASN A 305 35.62 18.78 -7.58
N ILE A 306 35.43 17.66 -8.28
CA ILE A 306 35.19 16.33 -7.70
C ILE A 306 36.53 15.60 -7.56
N ILE A 307 37.07 15.54 -6.35
CA ILE A 307 38.36 14.90 -6.08
C ILE A 307 38.16 13.45 -5.63
N LEU A 308 38.49 12.50 -6.50
CA LEU A 308 38.55 11.07 -6.19
C LEU A 308 39.96 10.67 -5.73
N LYS A 309 40.03 9.85 -4.69
CA LYS A 309 41.27 9.24 -4.18
C LYS A 309 41.04 7.77 -3.87
N ASP A 310 42.04 6.96 -4.14
CA ASP A 310 42.11 5.58 -3.66
C ASP A 310 43.56 5.33 -3.20
N PRO A 311 43.88 5.67 -1.93
CA PRO A 311 45.26 5.70 -1.42
C PRO A 311 45.99 4.36 -1.48
N ILE A 312 47.30 4.38 -1.19
CA ILE A 312 48.09 3.16 -1.00
C ILE A 312 47.60 2.43 0.26
N VAL A 313 47.41 1.11 0.14
CA VAL A 313 46.94 0.23 1.23
C VAL A 313 47.97 -0.89 1.43
N THR A 314 48.40 -1.09 2.68
CA THR A 314 49.34 -2.15 3.04
C THR A 314 48.78 -3.51 2.67
N GLY A 315 49.55 -4.31 1.91
CA GLY A 315 49.10 -5.61 1.43
C GLY A 315 48.37 -5.60 0.08
N LEU A 316 48.25 -4.43 -0.54
CA LEU A 316 47.80 -4.25 -1.93
C LEU A 316 48.85 -3.46 -2.73
N THR A 317 48.78 -3.58 -4.05
CA THR A 317 49.53 -2.74 -4.99
C THR A 317 48.69 -2.54 -6.23
N LYS A 318 48.21 -1.31 -6.45
CA LYS A 318 47.46 -0.96 -7.66
C LYS A 318 48.36 -1.13 -8.88
N GLU A 319 47.82 -1.63 -9.99
CA GLU A 319 48.54 -1.76 -11.25
C GLU A 319 48.34 -0.50 -12.12
N THR A 320 48.91 -0.48 -13.32
CA THR A 320 48.91 0.72 -14.20
C THR A 320 47.78 0.75 -15.23
N ASP A 321 47.07 -0.36 -15.44
CA ASP A 321 46.02 -0.59 -16.43
C ASP A 321 44.60 -0.18 -15.94
N ILE A 322 44.54 0.91 -15.19
CA ILE A 322 43.27 1.49 -14.71
C ILE A 322 42.44 1.96 -15.91
N THR A 323 41.19 1.53 -15.96
CA THR A 323 40.30 1.71 -17.12
C THR A 323 38.94 2.26 -16.71
N CYS A 324 38.25 2.94 -17.64
CA CYS A 324 36.84 3.29 -17.46
C CYS A 324 35.99 2.01 -17.49
N ASP A 325 35.07 1.86 -16.54
CA ASP A 325 34.15 0.73 -16.51
C ASP A 325 33.14 0.82 -17.67
N THR A 326 33.13 -0.19 -18.52
CA THR A 326 32.25 -0.29 -19.71
C THR A 326 30.96 -1.04 -19.43
N THR A 327 30.75 -1.57 -18.22
CA THR A 327 29.52 -2.28 -17.83
C THR A 327 28.42 -1.33 -17.34
N ASP A 328 28.79 -0.19 -16.76
CA ASP A 328 27.85 0.85 -16.34
C ASP A 328 27.43 1.77 -17.50
N ASN A 329 26.20 1.59 -18.00
CA ASN A 329 25.62 2.41 -19.07
C ASN A 329 25.31 3.86 -18.67
N THR A 330 25.46 4.24 -17.40
CA THR A 330 25.35 5.62 -16.91
C THR A 330 26.69 6.33 -16.77
N ASN A 331 27.81 5.64 -17.06
CA ASN A 331 29.16 6.13 -16.88
C ASN A 331 29.54 7.24 -17.88
N THR A 332 30.15 8.32 -17.38
CA THR A 332 30.74 9.40 -18.18
C THR A 332 32.27 9.44 -18.13
N CYS A 333 32.91 8.36 -17.67
CA CYS A 333 34.36 8.20 -17.75
C CYS A 333 34.81 8.08 -19.21
N ILE A 334 35.49 9.12 -19.70
CA ILE A 334 36.19 9.14 -21.00
C ILE A 334 37.72 9.06 -20.86
N THR A 335 38.23 9.38 -19.67
CA THR A 335 39.65 9.33 -19.30
C THR A 335 39.73 8.71 -17.91
N ALA A 336 40.39 7.56 -17.81
CA ALA A 336 40.68 6.91 -16.53
C ALA A 336 41.85 7.63 -15.81
N PRO A 337 41.90 7.60 -14.47
CA PRO A 337 43.01 8.16 -13.73
C PRO A 337 44.24 7.25 -13.79
N THR A 338 45.43 7.82 -13.81
CA THR A 338 46.64 7.03 -13.54
C THR A 338 46.70 6.61 -12.07
N LYS A 339 47.36 5.49 -11.79
CA LYS A 339 47.67 5.01 -10.43
C LYS A 339 48.16 6.14 -9.52
N THR A 340 49.17 6.89 -9.97
CA THR A 340 49.79 8.00 -9.22
C THR A 340 48.80 9.11 -8.89
N GLN A 341 47.80 9.38 -9.73
CA GLN A 341 46.77 10.38 -9.43
C GLN A 341 45.82 9.91 -8.32
N LEU A 342 45.36 8.65 -8.35
CA LEU A 342 44.52 8.09 -7.28
C LEU A 342 45.24 7.97 -5.92
N GLU A 343 46.52 7.57 -5.94
CA GLU A 343 47.34 7.37 -4.75
C GLU A 343 47.86 8.70 -4.14
N SER A 344 47.81 9.81 -4.89
CA SER A 344 48.33 11.12 -4.46
C SER A 344 47.47 11.83 -3.40
N SER A 345 48.13 12.69 -2.61
CA SER A 345 47.46 13.61 -1.69
C SER A 345 46.61 14.68 -2.40
N SER A 346 46.85 14.95 -3.69
CA SER A 346 45.98 15.76 -4.55
C SER A 346 44.72 15.02 -5.01
N GLY A 347 44.83 13.72 -5.31
CA GLY A 347 43.77 12.94 -5.95
C GLY A 347 43.63 13.20 -7.46
N PHE A 348 42.63 12.58 -8.06
CA PHE A 348 42.19 12.82 -9.44
C PHE A 348 40.95 13.72 -9.46
N ASN A 349 40.95 14.74 -10.30
CA ASN A 349 39.80 15.61 -10.51
C ASN A 349 38.88 15.02 -11.60
N ILE A 350 37.74 14.46 -11.21
CA ILE A 350 36.72 13.97 -12.14
C ILE A 350 36.07 15.17 -12.85
N PRO A 351 35.82 15.10 -14.18
CA PRO A 351 35.03 16.10 -14.91
C PRO A 351 33.64 16.35 -14.31
N SER A 352 32.97 17.42 -14.71
CA SER A 352 31.65 17.76 -14.16
C SER A 352 30.64 16.61 -14.34
N LEU A 353 30.12 16.09 -13.23
CA LEU A 353 29.26 14.91 -13.21
C LEU A 353 27.79 15.33 -13.19
N ALA A 354 27.10 15.13 -14.32
CA ALA A 354 25.67 15.45 -14.46
C ALA A 354 24.77 14.61 -13.52
N VAL A 355 23.54 15.07 -13.30
CA VAL A 355 22.56 14.42 -12.43
C VAL A 355 22.19 13.04 -12.97
N GLY A 356 22.12 12.02 -12.11
CA GLY A 356 21.82 10.65 -12.52
C GLY A 356 22.86 10.01 -13.43
N LYS A 357 24.07 10.59 -13.50
CA LYS A 357 25.24 10.02 -14.18
C LYS A 357 26.28 9.57 -13.16
N THR A 358 27.13 8.65 -13.62
CA THR A 358 28.17 8.04 -12.81
C THR A 358 29.55 8.33 -13.39
N TYR A 359 30.57 8.27 -12.53
CA TYR A 359 31.95 8.07 -12.95
C TYR A 359 32.41 6.76 -12.35
N SER A 360 32.55 5.73 -13.19
CA SER A 360 32.92 4.37 -12.80
C SER A 360 34.25 3.98 -13.45
N ILE A 361 35.17 3.45 -12.64
CA ILE A 361 36.49 2.99 -13.06
C ILE A 361 36.79 1.62 -12.48
N LYS A 362 37.53 0.81 -13.24
CA LYS A 362 38.08 -0.46 -12.83
C LYS A 362 39.55 -0.26 -12.46
N VAL A 363 39.93 -0.67 -11.26
CA VAL A 363 41.28 -0.51 -10.68
C VAL A 363 41.89 -1.89 -10.41
N PRO A 364 42.61 -2.47 -11.39
CA PRO A 364 43.35 -3.72 -11.19
C PRO A 364 44.37 -3.54 -10.07
N THR A 365 44.40 -4.48 -9.13
CA THR A 365 45.18 -4.37 -7.90
C THR A 365 45.71 -5.73 -7.48
N LYS A 366 47.03 -5.85 -7.39
CA LYS A 366 47.74 -7.06 -6.97
C LYS A 366 47.81 -7.19 -5.45
N VAL A 367 47.66 -8.41 -4.96
CA VAL A 367 47.67 -8.73 -3.53
C VAL A 367 49.10 -9.00 -3.06
N THR A 368 49.61 -8.16 -2.16
CA THR A 368 50.95 -8.31 -1.57
C THR A 368 50.91 -8.72 -0.09
N ALA A 369 49.73 -8.79 0.52
CA ALA A 369 49.51 -9.33 1.85
C ALA A 369 49.79 -10.85 1.93
N SER A 370 50.11 -11.31 3.14
CA SER A 370 50.26 -12.73 3.46
C SER A 370 48.92 -13.42 3.69
N GLN A 371 48.90 -14.75 3.57
CA GLN A 371 47.74 -15.58 3.91
C GLN A 371 47.21 -15.29 5.32
N GLY A 372 45.88 -15.26 5.47
CA GLY A 372 45.20 -15.00 6.73
C GLY A 372 45.03 -13.52 7.08
N SER A 373 45.61 -12.61 6.31
CA SER A 373 45.36 -11.18 6.45
C SER A 373 43.93 -10.84 6.01
N THR A 374 43.22 -9.99 6.74
CA THR A 374 42.13 -9.20 6.15
C THR A 374 42.73 -7.91 5.63
N ILE A 375 42.41 -7.54 4.39
CA ILE A 375 42.81 -6.26 3.79
C ILE A 375 41.57 -5.44 3.46
N THR A 376 41.65 -4.12 3.63
CA THR A 376 40.53 -3.21 3.40
C THR A 376 40.95 -2.08 2.47
N ASN A 377 40.41 -2.06 1.24
CA ASN A 377 40.75 -1.08 0.23
C ASN A 377 39.70 0.05 0.23
N THR A 378 40.10 1.28 0.57
CA THR A 378 39.16 2.39 0.80
C THR A 378 39.38 3.54 -0.18
N ALA A 379 38.39 3.79 -1.04
CA ALA A 379 38.34 5.01 -1.84
C ALA A 379 37.60 6.12 -1.10
N THR A 380 37.98 7.37 -1.37
CA THR A 380 37.32 8.56 -0.83
C THR A 380 37.03 9.56 -1.94
N ILE A 381 35.95 10.29 -1.80
CA ILE A 381 35.47 11.26 -2.77
C ILE A 381 35.11 12.56 -2.05
N LYS A 382 35.58 13.69 -2.57
CA LYS A 382 35.29 15.02 -2.05
C LYS A 382 34.77 15.92 -3.16
N VAL A 383 33.53 16.37 -3.03
CA VAL A 383 32.99 17.50 -3.79
C VAL A 383 33.20 18.78 -2.98
N SER A 384 33.39 19.91 -3.66
CA SER A 384 33.43 21.22 -3.00
C SER A 384 32.11 21.50 -2.26
N ASN A 385 32.22 22.01 -1.02
CA ASN A 385 31.08 22.40 -0.16
C ASN A 385 30.10 21.27 0.24
N LEU A 386 30.41 20.00 -0.02
CA LEU A 386 29.69 18.83 0.50
C LEU A 386 30.63 17.98 1.38
N ASP A 387 30.08 17.17 2.28
CA ASP A 387 30.87 16.30 3.17
C ASP A 387 31.71 15.28 2.40
N LEU A 388 32.84 14.85 3.00
CA LEU A 388 33.67 13.78 2.45
C LEU A 388 32.91 12.46 2.55
N LYS A 389 32.89 11.66 1.48
CA LYS A 389 32.36 10.28 1.51
C LYS A 389 33.44 9.26 1.19
N SER A 390 33.26 8.04 1.70
CA SER A 390 34.18 6.92 1.52
C SER A 390 33.41 5.63 1.20
N ALA A 391 34.05 4.74 0.46
CA ALA A 391 33.61 3.36 0.30
C ALA A 391 34.81 2.43 0.47
N SER A 392 34.58 1.33 1.18
CA SER A 392 35.59 0.35 1.55
C SER A 392 35.10 -1.04 1.18
N ASP A 393 35.98 -1.81 0.53
CA ASP A 393 35.81 -3.25 0.36
C ASP A 393 36.84 -3.98 1.23
N SER A 394 36.51 -5.17 1.74
CA SER A 394 37.28 -5.93 2.72
C SER A 394 37.35 -7.41 2.37
N ASN A 395 38.51 -7.82 1.84
CA ASN A 395 38.73 -9.16 1.31
C ASN A 395 39.63 -9.97 2.27
N THR A 396 39.30 -11.24 2.50
CA THR A 396 40.18 -12.16 3.26
C THR A 396 41.23 -12.75 2.32
N VAL A 397 42.51 -12.58 2.66
CA VAL A 397 43.62 -13.07 1.86
C VAL A 397 43.83 -14.56 2.09
N THR A 398 43.38 -15.35 1.13
CA THR A 398 43.62 -16.80 1.06
C THR A 398 45.03 -17.06 0.51
N GLY A 399 45.72 -18.08 1.02
CA GLY A 399 47.05 -18.42 0.53
C GLY A 399 46.98 -19.08 -0.85
N ILE A 400 47.90 -18.73 -1.74
CA ILE A 400 48.30 -19.67 -2.79
C ILE A 400 48.77 -20.94 -2.10
N PHE A 401 48.29 -22.07 -2.58
CA PHE A 401 48.50 -23.39 -1.99
C PHE A 401 49.99 -23.73 -1.87
N SER A 402 50.49 -23.82 -0.64
CA SER A 402 51.72 -24.54 -0.30
C SER A 402 51.39 -25.56 0.79
N GLY A 403 51.98 -26.76 0.70
CA GLY A 403 51.66 -27.88 1.61
C GLY A 403 50.60 -28.88 1.11
N GLY A 404 50.44 -29.04 -0.21
CA GLY A 404 49.67 -30.14 -0.79
C GLY A 404 50.51 -31.43 -0.93
N SER A 405 50.03 -32.54 -0.37
CA SER A 405 50.65 -33.88 -0.58
C SER A 405 50.67 -34.25 -2.08
N PRO A 406 51.66 -35.00 -2.60
CA PRO A 406 51.97 -35.05 -4.03
C PRO A 406 50.77 -35.32 -4.96
N VAL A 407 49.89 -36.27 -4.61
CA VAL A 407 48.80 -36.72 -5.49
C VAL A 407 47.39 -36.22 -5.08
N ALA A 408 47.21 -35.64 -3.89
CA ALA A 408 45.86 -35.38 -3.37
C ALA A 408 45.17 -34.10 -3.94
N PRO A 409 43.82 -34.08 -4.08
CA PRO A 409 43.04 -32.89 -4.42
C PRO A 409 43.00 -31.82 -3.32
N ALA A 410 42.64 -30.59 -3.70
CA ALA A 410 42.67 -29.42 -2.82
C ALA A 410 41.52 -29.40 -1.79
N SER A 411 41.81 -28.85 -0.60
CA SER A 411 40.90 -28.82 0.57
C SER A 411 39.54 -28.15 0.35
N CYS A 412 38.56 -28.57 1.16
CA CYS A 412 37.29 -27.86 1.30
C CYS A 412 37.45 -26.50 1.99
N PRO A 413 36.50 -25.56 1.80
CA PRO A 413 36.39 -24.36 2.62
C PRO A 413 36.22 -24.68 4.12
N SER A 414 36.55 -23.73 4.99
CA SER A 414 36.46 -23.93 6.45
C SER A 414 35.03 -24.29 6.88
N GLY A 415 34.89 -25.26 7.79
CA GLY A 415 33.60 -25.75 8.30
C GLY A 415 32.79 -26.65 7.36
N HIS A 416 33.17 -26.75 6.07
CA HIS A 416 32.50 -27.59 5.07
C HIS A 416 32.91 -29.07 5.23
N LYS A 417 32.13 -30.00 4.65
CA LYS A 417 32.41 -31.44 4.72
C LYS A 417 32.72 -32.03 3.35
N MET A 418 33.86 -32.73 3.26
CA MET A 418 34.26 -33.49 2.08
C MET A 418 33.54 -34.84 2.03
N TYR A 419 33.11 -35.21 0.83
CA TYR A 419 32.83 -36.58 0.41
C TYR A 419 33.81 -36.91 -0.72
N TYR A 420 34.42 -38.09 -0.69
CA TYR A 420 35.56 -38.44 -1.56
C TYR A 420 35.38 -39.84 -2.18
N VAL A 421 35.81 -39.98 -3.44
CA VAL A 421 35.81 -41.24 -4.21
C VAL A 421 37.20 -41.50 -4.78
N GLY A 422 37.92 -42.47 -4.21
CA GLY A 422 39.30 -42.81 -4.56
C GLY A 422 39.96 -43.72 -3.53
N SER A 423 41.23 -44.08 -3.78
CA SER A 423 42.00 -44.97 -2.89
C SER A 423 42.84 -44.22 -1.85
N ASN A 424 43.16 -42.94 -2.09
CA ASN A 424 44.15 -42.16 -1.36
C ASN A 424 43.52 -40.88 -0.76
N PRO A 425 42.59 -40.99 0.20
CA PRO A 425 41.93 -39.83 0.79
C PRO A 425 42.95 -38.86 1.40
N PRO A 426 42.70 -37.54 1.29
CA PRO A 426 43.63 -36.53 1.78
C PRO A 426 43.77 -36.57 3.31
N GLY A 427 44.88 -36.01 3.82
CA GLY A 427 45.22 -36.04 5.27
C GLY A 427 44.28 -35.25 6.20
N TYR A 428 43.20 -34.65 5.68
CA TYR A 428 42.07 -34.16 6.47
C TYR A 428 40.90 -35.14 6.29
N THR A 429 40.43 -35.76 7.37
CA THR A 429 39.43 -36.84 7.30
C THR A 429 38.16 -36.41 6.56
N PRO A 430 37.80 -37.05 5.42
CA PRO A 430 36.51 -36.85 4.78
C PRO A 430 35.36 -37.27 5.71
N LYS A 431 34.15 -36.73 5.49
CA LYS A 431 32.95 -37.19 6.23
C LYS A 431 32.63 -38.63 5.85
N GLU A 432 32.71 -38.96 4.56
CA GLU A 432 32.59 -40.31 4.03
C GLU A 432 33.57 -40.50 2.85
N THR A 433 33.97 -41.75 2.60
CA THR A 433 34.90 -42.15 1.53
C THR A 433 34.42 -43.44 0.89
N LEU A 434 34.44 -43.50 -0.44
CA LEU A 434 34.15 -44.71 -1.22
C LEU A 434 35.31 -45.02 -2.19
N PRO A 435 35.60 -46.30 -2.51
CA PRO A 435 36.61 -46.65 -3.50
C PRO A 435 36.12 -46.40 -4.93
N ILE A 436 37.04 -46.32 -5.90
CA ILE A 436 36.72 -46.29 -7.34
C ILE A 436 36.28 -47.70 -7.81
N ALA A 437 35.05 -48.07 -7.44
CA ALA A 437 34.42 -49.34 -7.79
C ALA A 437 33.77 -49.28 -9.19
N TRP A 438 34.56 -48.96 -10.22
CA TRP A 438 34.07 -48.87 -11.60
C TRP A 438 33.95 -50.24 -12.26
N THR A 439 32.85 -50.48 -12.97
CA THR A 439 32.64 -51.72 -13.73
C THR A 439 33.18 -51.54 -15.14
N THR A 440 34.14 -52.37 -15.55
CA THR A 440 34.75 -52.39 -16.88
C THR A 440 33.71 -52.35 -17.99
N GLY A 441 33.79 -51.36 -18.89
CA GLY A 441 32.83 -51.13 -19.97
C GLY A 441 31.51 -50.46 -19.57
N SER A 442 31.30 -50.10 -18.29
CA SER A 442 30.19 -49.22 -17.90
C SER A 442 30.53 -47.76 -18.22
N PHE A 443 29.55 -47.00 -18.69
CA PHE A 443 29.70 -45.57 -19.01
C PHE A 443 29.15 -44.65 -17.92
N SER A 444 28.63 -45.18 -16.82
CA SER A 444 28.20 -44.38 -15.66
C SER A 444 28.25 -45.15 -14.35
N LYS A 445 28.33 -44.41 -13.23
CA LYS A 445 28.25 -44.95 -11.87
C LYS A 445 27.61 -43.92 -10.93
N GLU A 446 26.60 -44.34 -10.17
CA GLU A 446 26.14 -43.60 -8.99
C GLU A 446 26.91 -44.10 -7.76
N TYR A 447 27.43 -43.14 -6.98
CA TYR A 447 28.00 -43.32 -5.65
C TYR A 447 27.04 -42.70 -4.63
N VAL A 448 26.76 -43.43 -3.55
CA VAL A 448 25.71 -43.06 -2.58
C VAL A 448 26.32 -42.91 -1.19
N PHE A 449 26.20 -41.70 -0.65
CA PHE A 449 26.67 -41.23 0.65
C PHE A 449 25.45 -40.90 1.52
N GLY A 450 24.81 -41.92 2.09
CA GLY A 450 23.53 -41.78 2.78
C GLY A 450 22.41 -41.22 1.89
N ASN A 451 21.98 -39.98 2.15
CA ASN A 451 20.99 -39.26 1.33
C ASN A 451 21.59 -38.50 0.13
N THR A 452 22.92 -38.45 0.04
CA THR A 452 23.65 -37.72 -1.00
C THR A 452 24.09 -38.69 -2.11
N LYS A 453 23.85 -38.30 -3.36
CA LYS A 453 24.13 -39.06 -4.58
C LYS A 453 25.10 -38.28 -5.46
N PHE A 454 26.15 -38.95 -5.91
CA PHE A 454 27.15 -38.44 -6.84
C PHE A 454 27.18 -39.36 -8.06
N ASN A 455 26.80 -38.84 -9.23
CA ASN A 455 26.72 -39.60 -10.46
C ASN A 455 27.83 -39.13 -11.42
N LEU A 456 28.74 -40.05 -11.77
CA LEU A 456 29.78 -39.87 -12.78
C LEU A 456 29.37 -40.59 -14.07
N SER A 457 29.55 -39.93 -15.21
CA SER A 457 29.12 -40.42 -16.52
C SER A 457 30.06 -40.00 -17.66
N PHE A 458 30.25 -40.88 -18.64
CA PHE A 458 31.01 -40.64 -19.86
C PHE A 458 30.06 -40.53 -21.05
N THR A 459 29.95 -39.32 -21.57
CA THR A 459 29.14 -38.92 -22.73
C THR A 459 30.04 -38.69 -23.95
N GLU A 460 29.45 -38.50 -25.14
CA GLU A 460 30.19 -38.08 -26.37
C GLU A 460 31.42 -38.95 -26.71
N ARG A 461 31.27 -40.28 -26.61
CA ARG A 461 32.37 -41.26 -26.70
C ARG A 461 32.74 -41.56 -28.16
N LEU A 462 33.91 -41.13 -28.60
CA LEU A 462 34.54 -41.45 -29.89
C LEU A 462 35.88 -42.18 -29.68
N ASN A 463 36.30 -42.97 -30.66
CA ASN A 463 37.60 -43.66 -30.72
C ASN A 463 37.98 -44.58 -29.53
N LEU A 464 37.06 -44.80 -28.59
CA LEU A 464 37.27 -45.56 -27.35
C LEU A 464 37.45 -47.06 -27.64
N ARG A 465 38.50 -47.67 -27.08
CA ARG A 465 38.76 -49.10 -27.23
C ARG A 465 37.72 -49.98 -26.51
N THR A 466 37.55 -51.20 -27.02
CA THR A 466 36.73 -52.22 -26.37
C THR A 466 37.28 -52.56 -24.99
N GLY A 467 36.42 -52.56 -23.97
CA GLY A 467 36.79 -52.80 -22.57
C GLY A 467 36.95 -51.55 -21.71
N TYR A 468 36.82 -50.34 -22.26
CA TYR A 468 36.95 -49.07 -21.54
C TYR A 468 35.58 -48.37 -21.38
N PRO A 469 35.35 -47.57 -20.31
CA PRO A 469 36.27 -47.26 -19.21
C PRO A 469 36.54 -48.46 -18.28
N THR A 470 37.67 -48.45 -17.58
CA THR A 470 38.05 -49.50 -16.61
C THR A 470 38.66 -48.91 -15.34
N GLY A 471 38.41 -49.52 -14.17
CA GLY A 471 38.96 -49.12 -12.87
C GLY A 471 40.28 -49.81 -12.51
N THR A 472 41.15 -50.05 -13.50
CA THR A 472 42.39 -50.83 -13.36
C THR A 472 43.60 -49.95 -13.68
N ASN A 473 44.65 -50.03 -12.86
CA ASN A 473 45.92 -49.32 -13.07
C ASN A 473 46.56 -49.66 -14.42
N PHE A 474 47.27 -48.70 -15.02
CA PHE A 474 48.12 -48.92 -16.19
C PHE A 474 49.57 -48.67 -15.82
N THR A 475 50.41 -49.70 -16.01
CA THR A 475 51.86 -49.60 -15.81
C THR A 475 52.43 -48.44 -16.60
N ASP A 476 53.23 -47.62 -15.94
CA ASP A 476 53.88 -46.41 -16.47
C ASP A 476 52.95 -45.27 -16.90
N ALA A 477 51.64 -45.39 -16.71
CA ALA A 477 50.64 -44.35 -17.02
C ALA A 477 49.84 -43.88 -15.79
N THR A 478 49.03 -44.75 -15.17
CA THR A 478 48.01 -44.33 -14.19
C THR A 478 47.80 -45.31 -13.03
N GLU A 479 47.44 -44.77 -11.86
CA GLU A 479 47.19 -45.53 -10.63
C GLU A 479 45.86 -45.11 -9.96
N ASN A 480 45.05 -46.07 -9.50
CA ASN A 480 43.77 -45.85 -8.81
C ASN A 480 42.76 -44.98 -9.60
N ALA A 481 42.81 -45.04 -10.94
CA ALA A 481 42.03 -44.19 -11.83
C ALA A 481 40.91 -44.95 -12.58
N ILE A 482 39.88 -44.22 -12.99
CA ILE A 482 38.99 -44.62 -14.08
C ILE A 482 39.70 -44.27 -15.39
N ASN A 483 40.12 -45.29 -16.12
CA ASN A 483 40.96 -45.15 -17.31
C ASN A 483 40.18 -45.26 -18.61
N MET A 484 40.54 -44.40 -19.57
CA MET A 484 39.96 -44.27 -20.90
C MET A 484 41.05 -44.44 -21.95
N TYR A 485 41.00 -45.50 -22.77
CA TYR A 485 41.98 -45.75 -23.84
C TYR A 485 41.34 -45.45 -25.21
N HIS A 486 41.93 -44.53 -25.97
CA HIS A 486 41.44 -44.14 -27.30
C HIS A 486 42.44 -44.47 -28.42
N ASP A 487 41.93 -44.68 -29.64
CA ASP A 487 42.67 -44.78 -30.90
C ASP A 487 42.36 -43.56 -31.78
N SER A 488 42.92 -42.38 -31.45
CA SER A 488 42.48 -41.11 -32.03
C SER A 488 43.59 -40.41 -32.84
N PHE A 489 43.41 -40.41 -34.16
CA PHE A 489 44.40 -39.93 -35.15
C PHE A 489 44.01 -38.60 -35.81
N ARG A 490 43.07 -37.83 -35.22
CA ARG A 490 42.51 -36.60 -35.80
C ARG A 490 42.04 -35.63 -34.72
N THR A 491 41.97 -34.34 -35.07
CA THR A 491 41.29 -33.28 -34.31
C THR A 491 39.85 -33.67 -33.93
N THR A 492 39.63 -34.06 -32.68
CA THR A 492 38.30 -34.47 -32.20
C THR A 492 38.18 -34.38 -30.67
N ILE A 493 36.94 -34.48 -30.17
CA ILE A 493 36.64 -34.80 -28.77
C ILE A 493 36.42 -36.31 -28.70
N ASP A 494 37.12 -36.98 -27.80
CA ASP A 494 37.14 -38.43 -27.67
C ASP A 494 36.21 -38.92 -26.55
N HIS A 495 36.02 -38.12 -25.49
CA HIS A 495 34.93 -38.31 -24.55
C HIS A 495 34.60 -37.04 -23.75
N ARG A 496 33.43 -37.03 -23.11
CA ARG A 496 33.00 -35.98 -22.18
C ARG A 496 32.64 -36.58 -20.82
N LEU A 497 33.50 -36.37 -19.83
CA LEU A 497 33.26 -36.75 -18.44
C LEU A 497 32.34 -35.70 -17.79
N THR A 498 31.20 -36.16 -17.24
CA THR A 498 30.20 -35.32 -16.58
C THR A 498 29.83 -35.89 -15.21
N ALA A 499 29.89 -35.04 -14.19
CA ALA A 499 29.49 -35.27 -12.81
C ALA A 499 28.23 -34.47 -12.45
N THR A 500 27.35 -35.06 -11.63
CA THR A 500 26.22 -34.38 -10.97
C THR A 500 26.08 -34.84 -9.53
N ILE A 501 25.70 -33.93 -8.62
CA ILE A 501 25.48 -34.20 -7.19
C ILE A 501 24.07 -33.72 -6.81
N ASN A 502 23.28 -34.50 -6.06
CA ASN A 502 21.91 -34.14 -5.64
C ASN A 502 21.83 -33.11 -4.48
N LYS A 503 22.91 -32.38 -4.21
CA LYS A 503 23.07 -31.37 -3.17
C LYS A 503 23.79 -30.15 -3.76
N PRO A 504 23.52 -28.91 -3.31
CA PRO A 504 24.37 -27.76 -3.63
C PRO A 504 25.80 -28.01 -3.16
N VAL A 505 26.73 -27.95 -4.10
CA VAL A 505 28.15 -28.24 -3.87
C VAL A 505 28.89 -26.90 -3.80
N SER A 506 29.66 -26.72 -2.72
CA SER A 506 30.49 -25.52 -2.52
C SER A 506 31.83 -25.56 -3.26
N LYS A 507 32.34 -26.78 -3.52
CA LYS A 507 33.56 -27.04 -4.28
C LYS A 507 33.53 -28.48 -4.80
N TYR A 508 33.93 -28.71 -6.04
CA TYR A 508 34.08 -30.04 -6.66
C TYR A 508 35.45 -30.14 -7.32
N GLY A 509 36.02 -31.33 -7.41
CA GLY A 509 37.20 -31.56 -8.23
C GLY A 509 37.66 -33.00 -8.29
N PHE A 510 38.72 -33.23 -9.06
CA PHE A 510 39.36 -34.53 -9.26
C PHE A 510 40.78 -34.35 -9.81
N VAL A 511 41.55 -35.44 -9.83
CA VAL A 511 42.87 -35.51 -10.46
C VAL A 511 42.72 -36.11 -11.86
N VAL A 512 43.35 -35.47 -12.83
CA VAL A 512 43.66 -36.07 -14.13
C VAL A 512 45.04 -36.69 -14.04
N GLN A 513 45.18 -37.89 -14.59
CA GLN A 513 46.46 -38.58 -14.77
C GLN A 513 46.68 -38.87 -16.24
N ASP A 514 47.96 -38.87 -16.64
CA ASP A 514 48.41 -39.13 -18.02
C ASP A 514 47.67 -38.24 -19.03
N LEU A 515 48.14 -36.98 -19.15
CA LEU A 515 47.76 -36.06 -20.20
C LEU A 515 49.04 -35.64 -20.96
N ASP A 516 49.33 -36.32 -22.06
CA ASP A 516 50.65 -36.29 -22.70
C ASP A 516 50.64 -36.01 -24.21
N SER A 517 51.80 -36.19 -24.85
CA SER A 517 51.87 -36.23 -26.31
C SER A 517 53.02 -37.10 -26.81
N ASN A 518 52.77 -37.87 -27.87
CA ASN A 518 53.75 -38.79 -28.43
C ASN A 518 54.02 -38.51 -29.92
N GLN A 519 55.28 -38.28 -30.28
CA GLN A 519 55.67 -37.99 -31.66
C GLN A 519 55.56 -39.20 -32.61
N ASN A 520 55.78 -40.41 -32.09
CA ASN A 520 55.58 -41.65 -32.83
C ASN A 520 54.08 -41.99 -32.92
N GLY A 521 53.34 -41.72 -31.84
CA GLY A 521 51.89 -41.92 -31.76
C GLY A 521 51.07 -40.91 -32.58
N LYS A 522 51.63 -39.73 -32.87
CA LYS A 522 50.99 -38.65 -33.62
C LYS A 522 49.69 -38.18 -32.96
N TYR A 523 49.80 -37.84 -31.67
CA TYR A 523 48.74 -37.20 -30.88
C TYR A 523 49.33 -36.17 -29.90
N ILE A 524 48.49 -35.24 -29.47
CA ILE A 524 48.69 -34.37 -28.30
C ILE A 524 47.37 -34.41 -27.55
N GLU A 525 47.33 -34.79 -26.28
CA GLU A 525 46.10 -34.81 -25.49
C GLU A 525 45.72 -33.41 -24.98
N SER A 526 44.42 -33.18 -24.79
CA SER A 526 43.90 -31.94 -24.21
C SER A 526 42.60 -32.13 -23.45
N ILE A 527 42.43 -31.35 -22.38
CA ILE A 527 41.16 -31.24 -21.65
C ILE A 527 40.63 -29.81 -21.73
N THR A 528 39.36 -29.68 -22.08
CA THR A 528 38.62 -28.41 -22.09
C THR A 528 37.52 -28.44 -21.03
N LEU A 529 37.35 -27.32 -20.32
CA LEU A 529 36.28 -27.11 -19.36
C LEU A 529 34.93 -26.93 -20.09
N ALA A 530 34.12 -27.97 -20.14
CA ALA A 530 32.80 -27.96 -20.79
C ALA A 530 31.69 -27.31 -19.92
N THR A 531 32.05 -26.77 -18.75
CA THR A 531 31.15 -26.06 -17.83
C THR A 531 31.88 -24.92 -17.12
N SER A 532 31.23 -23.76 -17.01
CA SER A 532 31.80 -22.54 -16.44
C SER A 532 32.15 -22.65 -14.94
N GLY A 533 33.07 -21.81 -14.49
CA GLY A 533 33.50 -21.73 -13.08
C GLY A 533 34.43 -22.87 -12.62
N GLY A 534 35.01 -23.60 -13.57
CA GLY A 534 36.12 -24.52 -13.33
C GLY A 534 37.47 -23.84 -13.57
N PHE A 535 38.54 -24.43 -13.03
CA PHE A 535 39.92 -24.03 -13.28
C PHE A 535 40.86 -25.24 -13.12
N PHE A 536 42.05 -25.14 -13.73
CA PHE A 536 43.13 -26.11 -13.56
C PHE A 536 44.01 -25.70 -12.38
N SER A 537 44.46 -26.65 -11.56
CA SER A 537 45.43 -26.41 -10.49
C SER A 537 46.51 -27.50 -10.45
N LYS A 538 47.62 -27.27 -9.72
CA LYS A 538 48.87 -28.08 -9.78
C LYS A 538 49.54 -28.18 -11.17
N THR A 539 49.29 -27.24 -12.10
CA THR A 539 49.89 -27.24 -13.45
C THR A 539 51.37 -26.86 -13.51
N GLU A 540 52.04 -26.65 -12.36
CA GLU A 540 53.44 -26.20 -12.26
C GLU A 540 54.45 -27.37 -12.25
N SER A 541 53.97 -28.62 -12.13
CA SER A 541 54.78 -29.84 -12.07
C SER A 541 55.41 -30.24 -13.41
N LYS A 542 54.84 -29.77 -14.52
CA LYS A 542 55.16 -30.13 -15.91
C LYS A 542 54.86 -28.93 -16.83
N PRO A 543 55.51 -28.82 -18.00
CA PRO A 543 55.16 -27.79 -18.98
C PRO A 543 53.85 -28.15 -19.69
N PHE A 544 52.72 -27.72 -19.14
CA PHE A 544 51.43 -27.77 -19.85
C PHE A 544 51.22 -26.51 -20.70
N GLN A 545 50.50 -26.65 -21.82
CA GLN A 545 50.06 -25.52 -22.63
C GLN A 545 48.63 -25.12 -22.24
N LEU A 546 48.45 -23.87 -21.79
CA LEU A 546 47.14 -23.31 -21.49
C LEU A 546 46.65 -22.43 -22.66
N SER A 547 45.39 -22.61 -23.04
CA SER A 547 44.76 -21.90 -24.16
C SER A 547 43.28 -21.59 -23.87
N ASN A 548 42.60 -20.92 -24.82
CA ASN A 548 41.18 -20.54 -24.71
C ASN A 548 40.85 -19.75 -23.41
N ALA A 549 41.69 -18.76 -23.08
CA ALA A 549 41.64 -18.02 -21.81
C ALA A 549 41.67 -18.94 -20.58
N ASN A 550 42.62 -19.88 -20.57
CA ASN A 550 42.85 -20.91 -19.54
C ASN A 550 41.70 -21.91 -19.35
N GLN A 551 40.78 -22.03 -20.33
CA GLN A 551 39.72 -23.04 -20.31
C GLN A 551 40.10 -24.35 -21.01
N THR A 552 41.26 -24.41 -21.66
CA THR A 552 41.82 -25.64 -22.25
C THR A 552 43.26 -25.81 -21.81
N ILE A 553 43.60 -27.02 -21.37
CA ILE A 553 44.96 -27.47 -21.04
C ILE A 553 45.37 -28.57 -22.03
N SER A 554 46.63 -28.61 -22.43
CA SER A 554 47.17 -29.63 -23.36
C SER A 554 48.59 -30.02 -22.98
N GLY A 555 49.00 -31.23 -23.35
CA GLY A 555 50.41 -31.64 -23.26
C GLY A 555 51.33 -30.73 -24.09
N THR A 556 52.57 -30.51 -23.65
CA THR A 556 53.59 -29.87 -24.50
C THR A 556 54.04 -30.87 -25.56
N ALA A 557 53.93 -30.48 -26.83
CA ALA A 557 54.20 -31.35 -27.97
C ALA A 557 55.53 -32.11 -27.86
N TRP A 558 55.40 -33.44 -27.90
CA TRP A 558 56.45 -34.45 -27.82
C TRP A 558 57.04 -34.72 -26.42
N ASP A 559 56.51 -34.13 -25.35
CA ASP A 559 56.75 -34.59 -23.97
C ASP A 559 55.74 -35.71 -23.63
N ASN A 560 56.28 -36.91 -23.40
CA ASN A 560 55.53 -38.12 -23.02
C ASN A 560 55.69 -38.34 -21.51
N CYS A 561 54.63 -38.79 -20.86
CA CYS A 561 54.61 -38.94 -19.40
C CYS A 561 55.04 -40.36 -18.99
N ASN A 562 55.31 -40.56 -17.71
CA ASN A 562 55.71 -41.86 -17.14
C ASN A 562 55.54 -41.87 -15.61
N THR A 563 55.57 -43.04 -14.97
CA THR A 563 55.47 -43.22 -13.50
C THR A 563 56.45 -42.39 -12.66
N ALA A 564 57.65 -42.07 -13.19
CA ALA A 564 58.64 -41.25 -12.49
C ALA A 564 58.46 -39.73 -12.71
N SER A 565 57.64 -39.33 -13.69
CA SER A 565 57.32 -37.93 -14.02
C SER A 565 55.89 -37.82 -14.58
N PRO A 566 54.86 -38.19 -13.80
CA PRO A 566 53.50 -38.31 -14.31
C PRO A 566 52.87 -36.93 -14.48
N CYS A 567 52.19 -36.70 -15.59
CA CYS A 567 51.62 -35.41 -15.95
C CYS A 567 50.25 -35.20 -15.31
N ASN A 568 50.24 -35.31 -13.99
CA ASN A 568 49.03 -35.21 -13.19
C ASN A 568 48.76 -33.75 -12.82
N PHE A 569 47.51 -33.34 -12.96
CA PHE A 569 47.02 -32.03 -12.54
C PHE A 569 45.60 -32.15 -11.99
N ASN A 570 45.17 -31.13 -11.26
CA ASN A 570 43.84 -31.07 -10.68
C ASN A 570 42.88 -30.28 -11.58
N ILE A 571 41.61 -30.65 -11.57
CA ILE A 571 40.52 -29.78 -12.02
C ILE A 571 39.61 -29.49 -10.83
N ASP A 572 39.38 -28.22 -10.56
CA ASP A 572 38.60 -27.72 -9.44
C ASP A 572 37.49 -26.78 -9.93
N TRP A 573 36.32 -26.80 -9.28
CA TRP A 573 35.23 -25.85 -9.48
C TRP A 573 34.79 -25.25 -8.14
N GLY A 574 34.30 -24.01 -8.18
CA GLY A 574 33.61 -23.38 -7.05
C GLY A 574 32.16 -23.87 -6.87
N TYR A 575 31.31 -22.99 -6.35
CA TYR A 575 29.92 -23.31 -6.03
C TYR A 575 29.06 -23.64 -7.28
N LYS A 576 28.21 -24.67 -7.15
CA LYS A 576 27.05 -24.92 -8.02
C LYS A 576 25.85 -25.41 -7.20
N SER A 577 24.64 -25.06 -7.62
CA SER A 577 23.40 -25.61 -7.07
C SER A 577 23.21 -27.09 -7.41
N ALA A 578 22.35 -27.79 -6.67
CA ALA A 578 22.07 -29.21 -6.84
C ALA A 578 21.75 -29.60 -8.30
N LEU A 579 22.20 -30.79 -8.69
CA LEU A 579 22.05 -31.41 -10.02
C LEU A 579 22.66 -30.63 -11.20
N THR A 580 23.29 -29.47 -10.96
CA THR A 580 24.03 -28.75 -12.02
C THR A 580 25.25 -29.56 -12.44
N PRO A 581 25.47 -29.79 -13.75
CA PRO A 581 26.65 -30.52 -14.23
C PRO A 581 27.98 -29.83 -13.92
N PHE A 582 28.96 -30.64 -13.57
CA PHE A 582 30.39 -30.35 -13.69
C PHE A 582 30.92 -31.24 -14.82
N ALA A 583 31.43 -30.66 -15.91
CA ALA A 583 31.87 -31.44 -17.06
C ALA A 583 33.13 -30.90 -17.73
N ILE A 584 33.88 -31.83 -18.31
CA ILE A 584 35.02 -31.62 -19.20
C ILE A 584 34.85 -32.42 -20.49
N THR A 585 35.53 -32.01 -21.55
CA THR A 585 35.79 -32.82 -22.74
C THR A 585 37.27 -33.15 -22.81
N HIS A 586 37.60 -34.41 -23.08
CA HIS A 586 38.94 -34.86 -23.45
C HIS A 586 39.01 -35.04 -24.97
N GLY A 587 40.15 -34.72 -25.59
CA GLY A 587 40.36 -35.00 -27.00
C GLY A 587 41.75 -34.66 -27.52
N ASN A 588 42.07 -35.20 -28.70
CA ASN A 588 43.32 -34.94 -29.43
C ASN A 588 43.18 -33.72 -30.39
N PRO A 589 43.76 -32.54 -30.09
CA PRO A 589 43.85 -31.39 -30.99
C PRO A 589 44.86 -31.50 -32.14
N TYR A 590 45.64 -32.57 -32.24
CA TYR A 590 46.64 -32.72 -33.31
C TYR A 590 46.02 -33.22 -34.63
N SER A 591 46.50 -32.68 -35.76
CA SER A 591 45.84 -32.79 -37.06
C SER A 591 46.57 -33.65 -38.10
N GLU A 592 47.87 -33.96 -37.91
CA GLU A 592 48.64 -34.80 -38.83
C GLU A 592 48.42 -36.29 -38.48
N GLY A 593 47.41 -36.92 -39.08
CA GLY A 593 47.03 -38.28 -38.71
C GLY A 593 48.15 -39.32 -38.86
N ALA A 594 48.20 -40.26 -37.91
CA ALA A 594 49.14 -41.37 -37.89
C ALA A 594 49.09 -42.19 -39.20
N THR A 595 50.25 -42.53 -39.76
CA THR A 595 50.38 -43.30 -41.01
C THR A 595 50.18 -44.81 -40.83
N THR A 596 49.99 -45.28 -39.60
CA THR A 596 49.68 -46.68 -39.26
C THR A 596 48.59 -46.74 -38.20
N THR A 597 47.66 -47.70 -38.33
CA THR A 597 46.48 -47.87 -37.45
C THR A 597 46.81 -48.31 -36.02
N SER A 598 48.08 -48.54 -35.69
CA SER A 598 48.55 -49.05 -34.40
C SER A 598 49.42 -48.07 -33.61
N ALA A 599 49.51 -46.81 -34.05
CA ALA A 599 50.35 -45.79 -33.40
C ALA A 599 49.58 -44.81 -32.50
N GLY A 600 48.40 -44.32 -32.93
CA GLY A 600 47.63 -43.27 -32.23
C GLY A 600 46.84 -43.74 -31.00
N GLY A 601 47.42 -44.62 -30.19
CA GLY A 601 46.80 -45.15 -28.97
C GLY A 601 47.31 -44.43 -27.72
N TYR A 602 46.41 -43.94 -26.87
CA TYR A 602 46.74 -43.25 -25.61
C TYR A 602 45.72 -43.55 -24.50
N VAL A 603 46.09 -43.27 -23.25
CA VAL A 603 45.28 -43.53 -22.05
C VAL A 603 45.20 -42.27 -21.19
N THR A 604 43.99 -41.88 -20.79
CA THR A 604 43.77 -40.80 -19.83
C THR A 604 43.09 -41.36 -18.58
N GLY A 605 43.57 -40.96 -17.39
CA GLY A 605 43.05 -41.42 -16.10
C GLY A 605 42.33 -40.35 -15.29
N TYR A 606 41.26 -40.72 -14.60
CA TYR A 606 40.55 -39.85 -13.66
C TYR A 606 40.46 -40.48 -12.26
N SER A 607 41.05 -39.82 -11.26
CA SER A 607 41.11 -40.32 -9.88
C SER A 607 40.71 -39.26 -8.86
N ASP A 608 40.62 -39.67 -7.60
CA ASP A 608 40.55 -38.76 -6.45
C ASP A 608 39.40 -37.73 -6.53
N PHE A 609 38.22 -38.17 -6.93
CA PHE A 609 37.06 -37.29 -7.03
C PHE A 609 36.63 -36.82 -5.65
N TYR A 610 36.25 -35.55 -5.51
CA TYR A 610 35.73 -35.01 -4.27
C TYR A 610 34.65 -33.97 -4.50
N PHE A 611 33.75 -33.83 -3.52
CA PHE A 611 32.90 -32.66 -3.40
C PHE A 611 32.77 -32.21 -1.94
N CYS A 612 32.57 -30.91 -1.76
CA CYS A 612 32.42 -30.25 -0.48
C CYS A 612 31.00 -29.72 -0.33
N LEU A 613 30.28 -30.13 0.71
CA LEU A 613 29.00 -29.54 1.08
C LEU A 613 29.20 -28.47 2.15
N ALA A 614 28.51 -27.35 2.02
CA ALA A 614 28.46 -26.29 3.04
C ALA A 614 27.57 -26.70 4.23
N PRO A 615 27.75 -26.13 5.44
CA PRO A 615 26.77 -26.27 6.52
C PRO A 615 25.36 -25.86 6.06
N PRO A 616 24.28 -26.40 6.67
CA PRO A 616 22.92 -25.99 6.35
C PRO A 616 22.75 -24.47 6.47
N LYS A 617 22.07 -23.86 5.50
CA LYS A 617 21.87 -22.41 5.40
C LYS A 617 20.40 -22.04 5.62
N LEU A 618 20.17 -20.91 6.28
CA LEU A 618 18.84 -20.35 6.50
C LEU A 618 18.80 -18.86 6.17
N VAL A 619 17.78 -18.46 5.40
CA VAL A 619 17.33 -17.08 5.27
C VAL A 619 15.88 -17.01 5.75
N VAL A 620 15.57 -16.05 6.63
CA VAL A 620 14.20 -15.81 7.10
C VAL A 620 13.69 -14.49 6.53
N LYS A 621 12.50 -14.50 5.95
CA LYS A 621 11.85 -13.35 5.29
C LYS A 621 10.53 -13.00 5.97
N LYS A 622 10.28 -11.71 6.17
CA LYS A 622 9.01 -11.18 6.66
C LYS A 622 8.17 -10.69 5.47
N VAL A 623 6.88 -11.03 5.49
CA VAL A 623 5.86 -10.53 4.55
C VAL A 623 4.63 -10.08 5.34
N LEU A 624 3.85 -9.17 4.76
CA LEU A 624 2.55 -8.72 5.27
C LEU A 624 1.45 -9.09 4.28
N GLY A 625 0.28 -9.51 4.80
CA GLY A 625 -0.92 -9.80 4.02
C GLY A 625 -1.87 -8.61 3.85
N GLY A 626 -1.41 -7.40 4.17
CA GLY A 626 -2.17 -6.14 4.16
C GLY A 626 -1.39 -5.03 4.88
N ASN A 627 -1.99 -3.85 5.06
CA ASN A 627 -1.37 -2.79 5.85
C ASN A 627 -1.23 -3.19 7.32
N ARG A 628 -0.30 -2.55 8.05
CA ARG A 628 -0.14 -2.73 9.50
C ARG A 628 -1.39 -2.29 10.27
N VAL A 629 -1.57 -2.80 11.49
CA VAL A 629 -2.72 -2.51 12.36
C VAL A 629 -2.57 -1.14 13.01
N ASN A 630 -1.43 -0.84 13.64
CA ASN A 630 -0.98 0.55 13.76
C ASN A 630 -0.13 0.91 12.54
N ASP A 631 -0.44 2.01 11.87
CA ASP A 631 0.15 2.43 10.60
C ASP A 631 0.55 3.92 10.56
N SER A 632 0.58 4.59 11.72
CA SER A 632 1.08 5.96 11.83
C SER A 632 2.61 6.00 11.70
N VAL A 633 3.17 7.04 11.06
CA VAL A 633 4.61 7.13 10.74
C VAL A 633 5.50 6.92 11.97
N ASP A 634 5.09 7.44 13.13
CA ASP A 634 5.87 7.41 14.38
C ASP A 634 5.58 6.20 15.28
N SER A 635 4.58 5.36 14.97
CA SER A 635 4.25 4.18 15.80
C SER A 635 3.78 2.92 15.05
N ALA A 636 3.98 2.85 13.73
CA ALA A 636 3.58 1.70 12.92
C ALA A 636 4.12 0.36 13.47
N ASP A 637 3.30 -0.69 13.45
CA ASP A 637 3.63 -2.01 14.02
C ASP A 637 4.86 -2.62 13.33
N GLN A 638 6.00 -2.68 14.02
CA GLN A 638 7.19 -3.36 13.52
C GLN A 638 7.31 -4.78 14.08
N PHE A 639 7.85 -5.69 13.28
CA PHE A 639 8.02 -7.10 13.63
C PHE A 639 9.50 -7.39 13.85
N GLU A 640 9.85 -7.90 15.03
CA GLU A 640 11.15 -8.51 15.27
C GLU A 640 11.05 -10.01 15.02
N ILE A 641 11.90 -10.50 14.12
CA ILE A 641 12.10 -11.92 13.85
C ILE A 641 13.46 -12.33 14.39
N LYS A 642 13.49 -13.38 15.22
CA LYS A 642 14.70 -13.84 15.90
C LYS A 642 14.87 -15.36 15.75
N VAL A 643 16.09 -15.79 15.42
CA VAL A 643 16.50 -17.19 15.28
C VAL A 643 17.46 -17.55 16.42
N THR A 644 17.19 -18.65 17.12
CA THR A 644 18.02 -19.15 18.22
C THR A 644 18.24 -20.66 18.15
N GLY A 645 19.38 -21.13 18.63
CA GLY A 645 19.71 -22.56 18.73
C GLY A 645 21.21 -22.83 18.66
N ASP A 646 21.66 -23.88 19.34
CA ASP A 646 23.08 -24.30 19.38
C ASP A 646 24.03 -23.14 19.77
N SER A 647 25.21 -23.02 19.15
CA SER A 647 26.14 -21.89 19.35
C SER A 647 25.88 -20.71 18.41
N LEU A 648 24.69 -20.61 17.80
CA LEU A 648 24.34 -19.47 16.95
C LEU A 648 24.17 -18.22 17.84
N ALA A 649 24.93 -17.17 17.55
CA ALA A 649 24.72 -15.87 18.19
C ALA A 649 23.27 -15.40 17.98
N ALA A 650 22.76 -14.51 18.83
CA ALA A 650 21.39 -14.02 18.74
C ALA A 650 21.16 -13.25 17.44
N ASN A 651 20.66 -13.94 16.41
CA ASN A 651 20.40 -13.39 15.09
C ASN A 651 18.96 -12.91 15.03
N SER A 652 18.77 -11.60 14.94
CA SER A 652 17.45 -10.97 14.89
C SER A 652 17.45 -9.77 13.95
N PHE A 653 16.38 -9.63 13.17
CA PHE A 653 16.10 -8.43 12.40
C PHE A 653 14.74 -7.86 12.80
N THR A 654 14.62 -6.55 12.81
CA THR A 654 13.37 -5.83 13.07
C THR A 654 12.99 -5.05 11.83
N THR A 655 11.76 -5.20 11.36
CA THR A 655 11.28 -4.46 10.19
C THR A 655 11.24 -2.96 10.45
N THR A 656 11.30 -2.19 9.38
CA THR A 656 10.84 -0.79 9.33
C THR A 656 9.81 -0.63 8.20
N GLY A 657 9.34 0.59 7.97
CA GLY A 657 8.34 0.90 6.93
C GLY A 657 6.88 0.97 7.43
N ASN A 658 5.99 1.45 6.56
CA ASN A 658 4.56 1.70 6.80
C ASN A 658 3.68 1.05 5.70
N ALA A 659 2.37 1.16 5.81
CA ALA A 659 1.39 0.43 5.03
C ALA A 659 1.71 -1.09 5.00
N ALA A 660 1.68 -1.70 3.83
CA ALA A 660 2.17 -3.06 3.59
C ALA A 660 3.68 -3.12 3.25
N ILE A 661 4.38 -1.98 3.20
CA ILE A 661 5.80 -1.89 2.87
C ILE A 661 6.62 -2.40 4.05
N ILE A 662 7.61 -3.25 3.77
CA ILE A 662 8.54 -3.79 4.76
C ILE A 662 9.96 -3.47 4.32
N ASP A 663 10.58 -2.53 5.02
CA ASP A 663 12.03 -2.34 5.00
C ASP A 663 12.66 -3.29 6.02
N ASN A 664 13.92 -3.67 5.79
CA ASN A 664 14.66 -4.64 6.61
C ASN A 664 13.93 -5.99 6.81
N GLY A 665 13.17 -6.45 5.80
CA GLY A 665 12.29 -7.62 5.88
C GLY A 665 12.96 -8.97 5.63
N THR A 666 14.28 -9.11 5.74
CA THR A 666 15.01 -10.36 5.44
C THR A 666 16.27 -10.44 6.28
N SER A 667 16.55 -11.62 6.86
CA SER A 667 17.79 -11.88 7.60
C SER A 667 19.00 -11.95 6.69
N ASP A 668 20.18 -11.73 7.27
CA ASP A 668 21.43 -12.24 6.71
C ASP A 668 21.40 -13.76 6.50
N LEU A 669 22.39 -14.26 5.74
CA LEU A 669 22.54 -15.69 5.45
C LEU A 669 23.09 -16.43 6.67
N LEU A 670 22.20 -17.06 7.45
CA LEU A 670 22.57 -17.79 8.65
C LEU A 670 23.17 -19.16 8.29
N SER A 671 24.39 -19.43 8.79
CA SER A 671 25.00 -20.75 8.73
C SER A 671 24.67 -21.54 9.99
N LEU A 672 24.14 -22.75 9.83
CA LEU A 672 23.60 -23.59 10.89
C LEU A 672 24.40 -24.89 11.05
N THR A 673 24.26 -25.55 12.20
CA THR A 673 24.88 -26.85 12.49
C THR A 673 23.97 -27.99 12.05
N GLU A 674 24.56 -29.04 11.45
CA GLU A 674 23.85 -30.29 11.10
C GLU A 674 23.26 -30.99 12.34
N SER A 675 22.09 -31.62 12.17
CA SER A 675 21.36 -32.37 13.21
C SER A 675 21.00 -31.57 14.48
N LYS A 676 20.92 -30.23 14.39
CA LYS A 676 20.38 -29.38 15.45
C LYS A 676 18.95 -28.93 15.17
N THR A 677 18.30 -28.43 16.22
CA THR A 677 16.99 -27.77 16.16
C THR A 677 17.17 -26.28 16.44
N TYR A 678 16.53 -25.45 15.63
CA TYR A 678 16.52 -24.00 15.74
C TYR A 678 15.10 -23.50 15.96
N THR A 679 14.92 -22.55 16.87
CA THR A 679 13.65 -21.87 17.11
C THR A 679 13.63 -20.56 16.33
N ILE A 680 12.59 -20.36 15.53
CA ILE A 680 12.30 -19.10 14.86
C ILE A 680 11.12 -18.46 15.58
N SER A 681 11.29 -17.21 16.02
CA SER A 681 10.36 -16.49 16.89
C SER A 681 10.01 -15.11 16.32
N GLU A 682 8.79 -14.66 16.58
CA GLU A 682 8.21 -13.40 16.10
C GLU A 682 7.49 -12.65 17.23
N ARG A 683 7.80 -11.36 17.37
CA ARG A 683 7.04 -10.41 18.20
C ARG A 683 6.74 -9.11 17.45
N VAL A 684 5.73 -8.38 17.90
CA VAL A 684 5.45 -7.00 17.44
C VAL A 684 6.00 -6.02 18.47
N ILE A 685 6.62 -4.93 18.03
CA ILE A 685 7.32 -3.95 18.87
C ILE A 685 6.41 -2.80 19.31
N ASN A 686 5.57 -2.27 18.40
CA ASN A 686 4.68 -1.12 18.67
C ASN A 686 3.19 -1.54 18.86
N GLY A 687 2.94 -2.83 19.07
CA GLY A 687 1.60 -3.42 19.09
C GLY A 687 1.64 -4.89 19.52
N SER A 688 0.71 -5.73 19.04
CA SER A 688 0.57 -7.11 19.49
C SER A 688 0.48 -8.12 18.35
N VAL A 689 1.15 -9.27 18.48
CA VAL A 689 0.97 -10.44 17.58
C VAL A 689 -0.48 -10.93 17.53
N SER A 690 -1.29 -10.68 18.56
CA SER A 690 -2.71 -11.05 18.59
C SER A 690 -3.55 -10.32 17.52
N ASN A 691 -3.08 -9.15 17.07
CA ASN A 691 -3.74 -8.34 16.06
C ASN A 691 -3.52 -8.88 14.63
N TYR A 692 -2.83 -10.01 14.48
CA TYR A 692 -2.50 -10.64 13.20
C TYR A 692 -2.71 -12.16 13.23
N SER A 693 -3.16 -12.73 12.12
CA SER A 693 -2.97 -14.15 11.81
C SER A 693 -1.61 -14.33 11.14
N ALA A 694 -0.86 -15.39 11.49
CA ALA A 694 0.49 -15.63 10.97
C ALA A 694 0.65 -17.00 10.29
N THR A 695 1.31 -17.02 9.14
CA THR A 695 1.63 -18.22 8.36
C THR A 695 3.13 -18.33 8.15
N TYR A 696 3.67 -19.52 8.42
CA TYR A 696 5.11 -19.82 8.42
C TYR A 696 5.38 -20.91 7.37
N ILE A 697 6.11 -20.59 6.30
CA ILE A 697 6.42 -21.49 5.18
C ILE A 697 7.94 -21.60 5.02
N CYS A 698 8.51 -22.78 5.22
CA CYS A 698 9.94 -23.03 5.03
C CYS A 698 10.17 -23.99 3.86
N ASN A 699 10.86 -23.51 2.82
CA ASN A 699 11.22 -24.29 1.64
C ASN A 699 12.70 -24.65 1.71
N ASN A 700 13.05 -25.94 1.61
CA ASN A 700 14.42 -26.41 1.43
C ASN A 700 14.66 -26.69 -0.07
N ALA A 701 15.38 -25.79 -0.74
CA ALA A 701 15.68 -25.87 -2.17
C ALA A 701 16.47 -27.13 -2.55
N THR A 702 17.23 -27.68 -1.61
CA THR A 702 18.09 -28.86 -1.78
C THR A 702 17.32 -30.18 -1.84
N THR A 703 16.15 -30.25 -1.19
CA THR A 703 15.31 -31.46 -1.15
C THR A 703 13.99 -31.30 -1.89
N GLY A 704 13.64 -30.07 -2.28
CA GLY A 704 12.31 -29.73 -2.80
C GLY A 704 11.20 -29.82 -1.73
N SER A 705 11.55 -29.96 -0.45
CA SER A 705 10.57 -30.11 0.63
C SER A 705 10.09 -28.77 1.18
N THR A 706 8.78 -28.66 1.36
CA THR A 706 8.12 -27.52 2.01
C THR A 706 7.54 -27.94 3.35
N PHE A 707 7.87 -27.20 4.41
CA PHE A 707 7.18 -27.22 5.69
C PHE A 707 6.24 -26.01 5.77
N THR A 708 5.04 -26.19 6.29
CA THR A 708 4.05 -25.11 6.47
C THR A 708 3.31 -25.29 7.78
N THR A 709 3.16 -24.19 8.53
CA THR A 709 2.33 -24.13 9.74
C THR A 709 1.68 -22.75 9.90
N THR A 710 0.54 -22.70 10.59
CA THR A 710 -0.26 -21.50 10.81
C THR A 710 -0.48 -21.26 12.29
N ASN A 711 -0.29 -20.03 12.75
CA ASN A 711 -0.50 -19.63 14.15
C ASN A 711 0.21 -20.56 15.16
N ALA A 712 1.50 -20.79 14.91
CA ALA A 712 2.37 -21.59 15.77
C ALA A 712 2.37 -21.08 17.23
N THR A 713 2.64 -21.99 18.17
CA THR A 713 2.35 -21.86 19.61
C THR A 713 2.74 -20.49 20.17
N ALA A 714 1.73 -19.69 20.53
CA ALA A 714 1.90 -18.44 21.24
C ALA A 714 2.27 -18.77 22.68
N THR A 715 3.55 -18.60 23.02
CA THR A 715 4.07 -18.96 24.35
C THR A 715 4.43 -17.68 25.08
N LEU A 716 3.82 -17.44 26.24
CA LEU A 716 4.02 -16.22 27.03
C LEU A 716 5.31 -16.35 27.85
N ASN A 717 6.43 -15.96 27.25
CA ASN A 717 7.77 -16.11 27.82
C ASN A 717 8.53 -14.77 27.79
N GLU A 718 9.01 -14.40 28.98
CA GLU A 718 9.88 -13.25 29.29
C GLU A 718 9.32 -11.85 28.94
N GLU A 719 8.98 -11.12 30.01
CA GLU A 719 8.73 -9.66 30.05
C GLU A 719 7.65 -9.12 29.10
N THR A 720 6.39 -9.47 29.42
CA THR A 720 5.13 -8.79 29.04
C THR A 720 4.72 -8.73 27.56
N ILE A 721 5.60 -8.99 26.59
CA ILE A 721 5.27 -8.91 25.15
C ILE A 721 4.94 -10.31 24.58
N PRO A 722 3.71 -10.58 24.11
CA PRO A 722 3.36 -11.90 23.55
C PRO A 722 4.16 -12.23 22.28
N THR A 723 4.71 -13.44 22.25
CA THR A 723 5.60 -13.92 21.19
C THR A 723 5.07 -15.23 20.59
N ARG A 724 5.24 -15.43 19.28
CA ARG A 724 4.96 -16.70 18.57
C ARG A 724 6.26 -17.37 18.17
N SER A 725 6.31 -18.71 18.14
CA SER A 725 7.51 -19.42 17.68
C SER A 725 7.21 -20.80 17.08
N PHE A 726 8.11 -21.26 16.22
CA PHE A 726 8.12 -22.61 15.66
C PHE A 726 9.56 -23.13 15.55
N THR A 727 9.72 -24.44 15.38
CA THR A 727 11.04 -25.09 15.31
C THR A 727 11.35 -25.64 13.92
N LEU A 728 12.62 -25.51 13.52
CA LEU A 728 13.21 -26.09 12.32
C LEU A 728 14.23 -27.15 12.77
N SER A 729 14.20 -28.35 12.20
CA SER A 729 15.00 -29.51 12.65
C SER A 729 15.38 -30.43 11.48
N ASN A 730 16.13 -31.50 11.74
CA ASN A 730 16.59 -32.49 10.75
C ASN A 730 17.45 -31.91 9.61
N LEU A 731 18.24 -30.87 9.93
CA LEU A 731 19.10 -30.15 9.00
C LEU A 731 20.37 -30.94 8.64
N ASN A 732 20.74 -30.97 7.36
CA ASN A 732 21.90 -31.69 6.82
C ASN A 732 22.88 -30.73 6.14
N TYR A 733 24.14 -31.15 5.97
CA TYR A 733 25.05 -30.44 5.06
C TYR A 733 24.44 -30.32 3.64
N GLY A 734 24.60 -29.13 3.06
CA GLY A 734 24.07 -28.75 1.75
C GLY A 734 22.60 -28.32 1.75
N ASP A 735 21.85 -28.37 2.85
CA ASP A 735 20.45 -27.89 2.85
C ASP A 735 20.40 -26.35 2.76
N GLU A 736 19.61 -25.80 1.83
CA GLU A 736 19.47 -24.36 1.59
C GLU A 736 18.01 -23.94 1.78
N ILE A 737 17.73 -23.27 2.91
CA ILE A 737 16.37 -23.07 3.42
C ILE A 737 15.99 -21.59 3.37
N THR A 738 14.81 -21.30 2.81
CA THR A 738 14.14 -20.00 2.94
C THR A 738 12.85 -20.17 3.73
N CYS A 739 12.75 -19.54 4.89
CA CYS A 739 11.52 -19.44 5.67
C CYS A 739 10.84 -18.09 5.44
N THR A 740 9.56 -18.08 5.09
CA THR A 740 8.75 -16.88 4.90
C THR A 740 7.67 -16.79 5.98
N ILE A 741 7.56 -15.63 6.62
CA ILE A 741 6.67 -15.34 7.74
C ILE A 741 5.69 -14.25 7.32
N THR A 742 4.49 -14.65 6.92
CA THR A 742 3.43 -13.75 6.44
C THR A 742 2.43 -13.45 7.56
N ASN A 743 2.26 -12.18 7.91
CA ASN A 743 1.27 -11.76 8.90
C ASN A 743 0.18 -10.92 8.25
N THR A 744 -1.07 -11.35 8.44
CA THR A 744 -2.26 -10.68 7.89
C THR A 744 -3.03 -10.07 9.05
N PRO A 745 -3.43 -8.78 8.99
CA PRO A 745 -4.24 -8.15 10.02
C PRO A 745 -5.50 -8.96 10.36
N SER A 746 -5.80 -9.05 11.64
CA SER A 746 -7.08 -9.54 12.14
C SER A 746 -8.21 -8.59 11.70
N VAL A 747 -9.40 -9.14 11.48
CA VAL A 747 -10.63 -8.38 11.19
C VAL A 747 -11.66 -8.61 12.28
N TYR A 748 -12.41 -7.57 12.61
CA TYR A 748 -13.59 -7.65 13.44
C TYR A 748 -14.81 -7.96 12.57
N THR A 749 -15.72 -8.79 13.07
CA THR A 749 -16.99 -9.15 12.44
C THR A 749 -18.14 -8.80 13.37
N PHE A 750 -19.18 -8.15 12.83
CA PHE A 750 -20.41 -7.83 13.52
C PHE A 750 -21.59 -8.41 12.74
N THR A 751 -22.40 -9.26 13.38
CA THR A 751 -23.49 -10.01 12.74
C THR A 751 -24.79 -9.87 13.54
N GLY A 752 -25.91 -9.64 12.87
CA GLY A 752 -27.24 -9.58 13.50
C GLY A 752 -28.34 -9.69 12.46
N PHE A 753 -29.59 -9.47 12.85
CA PHE A 753 -30.78 -9.61 12.02
C PHE A 753 -31.61 -8.33 12.02
N VAL A 754 -32.31 -8.05 10.91
CA VAL A 754 -33.41 -7.07 10.86
C VAL A 754 -34.69 -7.81 10.50
N TYR A 755 -35.68 -7.80 11.38
CA TYR A 755 -36.81 -8.73 11.36
C TYR A 755 -38.13 -8.09 11.80
N ASN A 756 -39.22 -8.74 11.41
CA ASN A 756 -40.58 -8.37 11.79
C ASN A 756 -40.95 -9.03 13.13
N ASP A 757 -40.85 -8.29 14.25
CA ASP A 757 -41.14 -8.73 15.63
C ASP A 757 -42.66 -8.83 15.90
N ASN A 758 -43.36 -9.53 15.01
CA ASN A 758 -44.78 -9.77 15.11
C ASN A 758 -45.11 -11.17 15.66
N GLY A 759 -44.10 -11.92 16.14
CA GLY A 759 -44.25 -13.23 16.73
C GLY A 759 -44.66 -14.33 15.76
N GLY A 760 -44.37 -14.14 14.46
CA GLY A 760 -44.77 -15.05 13.38
C GLY A 760 -46.24 -14.94 12.97
N ILE A 761 -46.93 -13.85 13.32
CA ILE A 761 -48.32 -13.62 12.94
C ILE A 761 -48.40 -13.30 11.44
N ALA A 762 -49.07 -14.16 10.66
CA ALA A 762 -49.23 -13.96 9.22
C ALA A 762 -50.03 -12.67 8.91
N ARG A 763 -49.65 -11.99 7.83
CA ARG A 763 -50.23 -10.68 7.44
C ARG A 763 -51.70 -10.83 7.03
N SER A 764 -52.58 -10.47 7.96
CA SER A 764 -54.04 -10.37 7.80
C SER A 764 -54.42 -9.15 6.96
N THR A 765 -55.44 -9.31 6.11
CA THR A 765 -56.13 -8.22 5.39
C THR A 765 -57.39 -7.73 6.12
N ASN A 766 -57.69 -8.25 7.31
CA ASN A 766 -58.85 -7.81 8.10
C ASN A 766 -58.55 -6.47 8.80
N PRO A 767 -59.32 -5.39 8.56
CA PRO A 767 -59.12 -4.11 9.25
C PRO A 767 -59.24 -4.20 10.79
N ASP A 768 -59.98 -5.18 11.33
CA ASP A 768 -60.15 -5.37 12.77
C ASP A 768 -58.86 -5.83 13.47
N THR A 769 -57.81 -6.22 12.74
CA THR A 769 -56.50 -6.65 13.29
C THR A 769 -55.87 -5.57 14.19
N LYS A 770 -56.19 -4.29 13.97
CA LYS A 770 -55.77 -3.15 14.82
C LYS A 770 -56.48 -3.10 16.19
N SER A 771 -57.62 -3.76 16.32
CA SER A 771 -58.46 -3.81 17.53
C SER A 771 -58.47 -5.18 18.21
N ASP A 772 -57.79 -6.18 17.64
CA ASP A 772 -57.71 -7.51 18.23
C ASP A 772 -56.83 -7.53 19.48
N THR A 773 -57.45 -7.94 20.59
CA THR A 773 -56.85 -8.16 21.91
C THR A 773 -56.94 -9.64 22.34
N SER A 774 -57.16 -10.55 21.39
CA SER A 774 -57.27 -12.00 21.62
C SER A 774 -55.94 -12.64 22.04
N THR A 775 -55.99 -13.95 22.31
CA THR A 775 -54.81 -14.78 22.58
C THR A 775 -53.85 -14.89 21.39
N THR A 776 -54.26 -14.52 20.17
CA THR A 776 -53.38 -14.42 18.99
C THR A 776 -52.19 -13.50 19.26
N PHE A 777 -52.43 -12.40 19.98
CA PHE A 777 -51.40 -11.46 20.41
C PHE A 777 -51.03 -11.69 21.88
N THR A 778 -52.01 -11.62 22.79
CA THR A 778 -51.74 -11.66 24.25
C THR A 778 -51.28 -13.03 24.76
N GLY A 779 -51.60 -14.12 24.04
CA GLY A 779 -51.11 -15.46 24.34
C GLY A 779 -49.75 -15.78 23.69
N ASN A 780 -49.34 -15.02 22.67
CA ASN A 780 -48.07 -15.24 21.98
C ASN A 780 -46.91 -14.68 22.82
N SER A 781 -45.90 -15.50 23.15
CA SER A 781 -44.68 -15.06 23.86
C SER A 781 -43.64 -14.41 22.95
N LYS A 782 -43.79 -14.59 21.64
CA LYS A 782 -42.88 -14.10 20.60
C LYS A 782 -43.22 -12.67 20.18
N TYR A 783 -44.51 -12.37 20.04
CA TYR A 783 -45.02 -11.10 19.54
C TYR A 783 -44.53 -9.88 20.35
N PHE A 784 -43.79 -8.98 19.69
CA PHE A 784 -43.38 -7.69 20.21
C PHE A 784 -42.59 -7.88 21.52
N ASN A 785 -41.45 -8.58 21.42
CA ASN A 785 -40.59 -8.98 22.54
C ASN A 785 -39.13 -8.50 22.45
N GLY A 786 -38.68 -8.02 21.27
CA GLY A 786 -37.35 -7.50 21.00
C GLY A 786 -36.25 -8.55 20.77
N ILE A 787 -36.62 -9.81 20.50
CA ILE A 787 -35.73 -10.96 20.28
C ILE A 787 -36.14 -11.67 18.98
N PHE A 788 -35.21 -11.86 18.04
CA PHE A 788 -35.51 -12.56 16.79
C PHE A 788 -35.90 -14.02 17.04
N ASP A 789 -37.18 -14.33 16.78
CA ASP A 789 -37.79 -15.57 17.27
C ASP A 789 -38.10 -16.56 16.13
N SER A 790 -38.06 -17.86 16.42
CA SER A 790 -38.25 -18.91 15.42
C SER A 790 -39.67 -18.87 14.83
N GLY A 791 -39.79 -18.47 13.57
CA GLY A 791 -41.07 -18.28 12.85
C GLY A 791 -41.27 -16.84 12.34
N GLU A 792 -40.40 -15.92 12.73
CA GLU A 792 -40.40 -14.54 12.23
C GLU A 792 -39.63 -14.38 10.91
N THR A 793 -39.93 -13.31 10.19
CA THR A 793 -39.41 -13.04 8.85
C THR A 793 -38.43 -11.87 8.86
N GLY A 794 -37.29 -12.02 8.19
CA GLY A 794 -36.38 -10.91 7.95
C GLY A 794 -36.94 -9.86 7.01
N ILE A 795 -36.64 -8.59 7.25
CA ILE A 795 -37.10 -7.43 6.45
C ILE A 795 -35.96 -6.64 5.80
N GLY A 796 -34.71 -7.08 5.99
CA GLY A 796 -33.48 -6.43 5.51
C GLY A 796 -33.41 -6.14 4.01
N ASN A 797 -34.25 -6.78 3.20
CA ASN A 797 -34.36 -6.55 1.75
C ASN A 797 -35.23 -5.32 1.37
N THR A 798 -35.81 -4.61 2.34
CA THR A 798 -36.72 -3.48 2.04
C THR A 798 -35.95 -2.28 1.51
N THR A 799 -36.40 -1.70 0.38
CA THR A 799 -35.68 -0.64 -0.32
C THR A 799 -35.49 0.61 0.56
N GLY A 800 -34.23 1.04 0.69
CA GLY A 800 -33.84 2.24 1.46
C GLY A 800 -33.52 1.98 2.94
N LEU A 801 -33.89 0.82 3.49
CA LEU A 801 -33.37 0.35 4.77
C LEU A 801 -31.86 0.09 4.64
N THR A 802 -31.07 0.60 5.59
CA THR A 802 -29.62 0.36 5.62
C THR A 802 -29.10 0.12 7.04
N ILE A 803 -28.10 -0.75 7.15
CA ILE A 803 -27.37 -1.02 8.40
C ILE A 803 -25.90 -0.61 8.20
N SER A 804 -25.34 0.11 9.18
CA SER A 804 -23.99 0.68 9.11
C SER A 804 -23.22 0.52 10.42
N LEU A 805 -21.89 0.38 10.35
CA LEU A 805 -21.02 0.41 11.52
C LEU A 805 -20.41 1.81 11.68
N THR A 806 -20.58 2.40 12.85
CA THR A 806 -20.11 3.76 13.19
C THR A 806 -19.25 3.78 14.46
N ASN A 807 -18.49 4.87 14.65
CA ASN A 807 -17.74 5.14 15.88
C ASN A 807 -18.61 5.71 17.03
N CYS A 808 -19.92 5.43 17.05
CA CYS A 808 -20.94 6.05 17.91
C CYS A 808 -21.13 7.58 17.77
N ASN A 809 -20.24 8.29 17.08
CA ASN A 809 -20.36 9.73 16.78
C ASN A 809 -20.87 10.00 15.35
N GLY A 810 -21.55 9.02 14.74
CA GLY A 810 -22.11 9.09 13.39
C GLY A 810 -21.12 8.92 12.23
N VAL A 811 -19.81 8.81 12.49
CA VAL A 811 -18.81 8.54 11.43
C VAL A 811 -18.82 7.05 11.10
N ASN A 812 -19.06 6.71 9.84
CA ASN A 812 -18.99 5.33 9.35
C ASN A 812 -17.54 4.81 9.36
N ILE A 813 -17.35 3.58 9.83
CA ILE A 813 -16.03 2.93 9.99
C ILE A 813 -15.94 1.52 9.41
N GLY A 814 -17.07 0.86 9.11
CA GLY A 814 -17.12 -0.54 8.64
C GLY A 814 -17.92 -0.72 7.35
N GLY A 815 -18.16 0.36 6.61
CA GLY A 815 -19.05 0.39 5.45
C GLY A 815 -20.53 0.51 5.83
N THR A 816 -21.35 0.67 4.79
CA THR A 816 -22.81 0.58 4.89
C THR A 816 -23.26 -0.58 4.03
N THR A 817 -24.04 -1.50 4.60
CA THR A 817 -24.66 -2.58 3.83
C THR A 817 -26.11 -2.24 3.53
N SER A 818 -26.43 -2.10 2.24
CA SER A 818 -27.80 -2.35 1.77
C SER A 818 -27.96 -3.87 1.65
N GLN A 819 -28.87 -4.47 2.42
CA GLN A 819 -28.85 -5.91 2.69
C GLN A 819 -29.53 -6.72 1.57
N THR A 820 -28.75 -6.99 0.52
CA THR A 820 -29.10 -7.94 -0.56
C THR A 820 -27.99 -8.96 -0.77
N THR A 821 -27.99 -10.01 0.06
CA THR A 821 -27.36 -11.29 -0.29
C THR A 821 -28.46 -12.33 -0.47
N SER A 822 -28.34 -13.18 -1.48
CA SER A 822 -29.40 -14.08 -1.95
C SER A 822 -29.65 -15.30 -1.05
N ASP A 823 -28.85 -15.47 0.00
CA ASP A 823 -28.50 -16.80 0.52
C ASP A 823 -29.11 -17.10 1.91
N ASN A 824 -30.08 -16.31 2.38
CA ASN A 824 -31.14 -16.74 3.32
C ASN A 824 -32.27 -15.69 3.46
N PRO A 825 -33.56 -16.08 3.52
CA PRO A 825 -34.70 -15.14 3.60
C PRO A 825 -34.95 -14.59 5.02
N LEU A 826 -33.89 -14.42 5.82
CA LEU A 826 -33.98 -14.13 7.26
C LEU A 826 -33.44 -12.74 7.66
N GLY A 827 -33.06 -11.89 6.70
CA GLY A 827 -32.70 -10.48 6.98
C GLY A 827 -31.43 -10.30 7.81
N GLN A 828 -30.54 -11.29 7.81
CA GLN A 828 -29.23 -11.21 8.47
C GLN A 828 -28.35 -10.14 7.82
N TYR A 829 -27.69 -9.33 8.63
CA TYR A 829 -26.61 -8.45 8.22
C TYR A 829 -25.26 -8.94 8.74
N LYS A 830 -24.19 -8.62 8.01
CA LYS A 830 -22.81 -8.85 8.41
C LYS A 830 -21.93 -7.68 7.99
N LEU A 831 -21.19 -7.11 8.96
CA LEU A 831 -20.26 -6.00 8.78
C LEU A 831 -18.86 -6.48 9.15
N VAL A 832 -17.85 -6.10 8.37
CA VAL A 832 -16.45 -6.51 8.58
C VAL A 832 -15.56 -5.29 8.51
N VAL A 833 -14.68 -5.12 9.50
CA VAL A 833 -13.77 -3.98 9.61
C VAL A 833 -12.39 -4.45 10.06
N SER A 834 -11.31 -3.81 9.59
CA SER A 834 -9.95 -4.14 9.99
C SER A 834 -9.67 -3.79 11.45
N ALA A 835 -8.79 -4.55 12.09
CA ALA A 835 -8.31 -4.20 13.43
C ALA A 835 -7.62 -2.82 13.48
N SER A 836 -7.09 -2.30 12.35
CA SER A 836 -6.51 -0.95 12.27
C SER A 836 -7.54 0.15 12.53
N THR A 837 -8.70 0.10 11.86
CA THR A 837 -9.75 1.11 12.05
C THR A 837 -10.32 1.06 13.47
N ILE A 838 -10.36 -0.12 14.10
CA ILE A 838 -10.76 -0.29 15.50
C ILE A 838 -9.68 0.23 16.48
N ALA A 839 -8.40 -0.04 16.21
CA ALA A 839 -7.30 0.45 17.06
C ALA A 839 -7.18 1.99 17.07
N ALA A 840 -7.67 2.66 16.03
CA ALA A 840 -7.75 4.11 15.97
C ALA A 840 -8.91 4.72 16.80
N LEU A 841 -9.79 3.92 17.39
CA LEU A 841 -10.94 4.41 18.18
C LEU A 841 -10.56 4.68 19.64
N SER A 842 -10.90 5.88 20.11
CA SER A 842 -10.82 6.26 21.52
C SER A 842 -12.15 6.88 21.98
N PRO A 843 -12.93 6.23 22.86
CA PRO A 843 -12.72 4.87 23.39
C PRO A 843 -12.89 3.77 22.31
N GLN A 844 -12.45 2.54 22.59
CA GLN A 844 -12.71 1.37 21.74
C GLN A 844 -14.18 0.91 21.87
N LYS A 845 -15.06 1.67 21.22
CA LYS A 845 -16.50 1.47 21.19
C LYS A 845 -17.03 1.70 19.78
N VAL A 846 -17.98 0.88 19.36
CA VAL A 846 -18.66 1.01 18.07
C VAL A 846 -20.17 1.00 18.25
N CYS A 847 -20.88 1.59 17.29
CA CYS A 847 -22.33 1.57 17.24
C CYS A 847 -22.81 1.08 15.88
N ILE A 848 -23.65 0.06 15.88
CA ILE A 848 -24.39 -0.36 14.68
C ILE A 848 -25.65 0.49 14.62
N VAL A 849 -25.88 1.13 13.48
CA VAL A 849 -26.97 2.08 13.28
C VAL A 849 -27.85 1.59 12.13
N GLN A 850 -29.14 1.48 12.41
CA GLN A 850 -30.19 1.34 11.40
C GLN A 850 -30.61 2.73 10.91
N ALA A 851 -30.90 2.82 9.61
CA ALA A 851 -31.59 3.96 9.03
C ALA A 851 -32.77 3.45 8.20
N GLU A 852 -33.96 3.92 8.56
CA GLU A 852 -35.24 3.56 7.96
C GLU A 852 -35.57 4.47 6.74
N PRO A 853 -36.28 3.95 5.73
CA PRO A 853 -36.77 4.74 4.61
C PRO A 853 -38.10 5.44 4.93
N ASP A 854 -38.28 6.69 4.46
CA ASP A 854 -39.57 7.38 4.45
C ASP A 854 -40.23 7.23 3.05
N PRO A 855 -41.44 6.64 2.91
CA PRO A 855 -42.34 6.15 3.96
C PRO A 855 -42.01 4.73 4.47
N TRP A 856 -42.09 4.53 5.79
CA TRP A 856 -41.87 3.24 6.43
C TRP A 856 -43.18 2.49 6.71
N ILE A 857 -43.19 1.17 6.46
CA ILE A 857 -44.36 0.31 6.76
C ILE A 857 -44.23 -0.40 8.11
N PHE A 858 -43.01 -0.76 8.52
CA PHE A 858 -42.70 -1.35 9.83
C PHE A 858 -42.46 -0.23 10.87
N SER A 859 -43.35 0.76 10.91
CA SER A 859 -43.16 2.06 11.57
C SER A 859 -43.22 2.04 13.11
N VAL A 860 -42.77 0.95 13.74
CA VAL A 860 -42.78 0.75 15.19
C VAL A 860 -41.58 -0.13 15.58
N ASP A 861 -40.48 0.48 15.98
CA ASP A 861 -39.31 -0.21 16.50
C ASP A 861 -39.61 -0.83 17.87
N THR A 862 -39.42 -2.16 18.00
CA THR A 862 -39.47 -2.88 19.28
C THR A 862 -38.12 -2.86 19.99
N THR A 863 -37.07 -2.52 19.25
CA THR A 863 -35.68 -2.41 19.69
C THR A 863 -35.06 -1.14 19.09
N PRO A 864 -34.28 -0.32 19.82
CA PRO A 864 -33.88 1.00 19.32
C PRO A 864 -33.13 0.99 17.98
N ASN A 865 -33.22 2.05 17.18
CA ASN A 865 -32.44 2.19 15.93
C ASN A 865 -30.89 2.23 16.08
N ILE A 866 -30.33 2.16 17.29
CA ILE A 866 -28.87 2.11 17.54
C ILE A 866 -28.51 0.98 18.53
N ARG A 867 -27.51 0.16 18.19
CA ARG A 867 -26.86 -0.84 19.08
C ARG A 867 -25.48 -0.35 19.49
N ASN A 868 -25.22 -0.23 20.78
CA ASN A 868 -23.91 0.13 21.34
C ASN A 868 -23.10 -1.14 21.62
N ILE A 869 -21.82 -1.16 21.28
CA ILE A 869 -20.92 -2.29 21.54
C ILE A 869 -19.60 -1.76 22.11
N ASP A 870 -19.35 -2.06 23.38
CA ASP A 870 -18.05 -1.85 24.03
C ASP A 870 -17.14 -3.06 23.72
N LEU A 871 -15.95 -2.82 23.16
CA LEU A 871 -15.12 -3.88 22.61
C LEU A 871 -14.26 -4.57 23.67
N GLN A 872 -14.16 -5.89 23.59
CA GLN A 872 -13.45 -6.74 24.55
C GLN A 872 -12.13 -7.23 23.96
N ALA A 873 -11.05 -7.14 24.74
CA ALA A 873 -9.71 -7.55 24.31
C ALA A 873 -9.69 -9.03 23.87
N GLY A 874 -9.19 -9.29 22.66
CA GLY A 874 -9.12 -10.63 22.07
C GLY A 874 -10.43 -11.16 21.45
N LYS A 875 -11.57 -10.49 21.63
CA LYS A 875 -12.83 -10.85 20.96
C LYS A 875 -12.95 -10.10 19.64
N LEU A 876 -13.01 -10.85 18.53
CA LEU A 876 -13.11 -10.33 17.16
C LEU A 876 -14.48 -10.56 16.49
N ASP A 877 -15.22 -11.59 16.91
CA ASP A 877 -16.57 -11.90 16.40
C ASP A 877 -17.61 -11.41 17.40
N TYR A 878 -18.57 -10.61 16.93
CA TYR A 878 -19.67 -10.04 17.71
C TYR A 878 -21.00 -10.35 17.02
N LYS A 879 -21.94 -10.90 17.79
CA LYS A 879 -23.28 -11.27 17.36
C LYS A 879 -24.26 -11.20 18.53
N THR A 880 -25.54 -11.39 18.27
CA THR A 880 -26.51 -11.62 19.33
C THR A 880 -26.18 -12.91 20.08
N GLU A 881 -25.69 -12.78 21.31
CA GLU A 881 -25.36 -13.89 22.21
C GLU A 881 -25.34 -13.44 23.67
N GLY A 882 -25.89 -14.27 24.57
CA GLY A 882 -25.96 -13.96 26.01
C GLY A 882 -26.78 -12.69 26.29
N SER A 883 -26.14 -11.66 26.85
CA SER A 883 -26.77 -10.35 27.11
C SER A 883 -26.49 -9.30 26.02
N LEU A 884 -25.70 -9.64 24.98
CA LEU A 884 -25.50 -8.77 23.83
C LEU A 884 -26.58 -9.11 22.79
N ASN A 885 -27.48 -8.17 22.54
CA ASN A 885 -28.40 -8.20 21.41
C ASN A 885 -27.87 -7.19 20.37
N LEU A 886 -27.73 -7.61 19.11
CA LEU A 886 -27.34 -6.77 17.97
C LEU A 886 -28.46 -6.63 16.92
N ASP A 887 -29.61 -7.25 17.15
CA ASP A 887 -30.70 -7.35 16.17
C ASP A 887 -31.65 -6.15 16.24
N PHE A 888 -32.38 -5.91 15.16
CA PHE A 888 -33.35 -4.83 14.99
C PHE A 888 -34.74 -5.45 14.69
N GLY A 889 -35.60 -5.45 15.71
CA GLY A 889 -36.99 -5.86 15.63
C GLY A 889 -37.90 -4.68 15.34
N GLU A 890 -38.68 -4.81 14.26
CA GLU A 890 -39.57 -3.79 13.72
C GLU A 890 -40.98 -4.37 13.53
N VAL A 891 -42.04 -3.55 13.59
CA VAL A 891 -43.42 -4.04 13.49
C VAL A 891 -44.28 -3.17 12.58
N GLU A 892 -45.04 -3.81 11.67
CA GLU A 892 -46.06 -3.12 10.87
C GLU A 892 -47.05 -2.36 11.76
N GLY A 893 -47.35 -1.09 11.45
CA GLY A 893 -48.18 -0.23 12.31
C GLY A 893 -49.59 -0.79 12.64
N ASP A 894 -50.12 -1.68 11.82
CA ASP A 894 -51.39 -2.41 12.04
C ASP A 894 -51.30 -3.44 13.19
N TYR A 895 -50.08 -3.90 13.49
CA TYR A 895 -49.70 -4.89 14.51
C TYR A 895 -49.05 -4.22 15.73
N ALA A 896 -49.12 -2.89 15.88
CA ALA A 896 -48.55 -2.16 17.01
C ALA A 896 -49.05 -2.64 18.38
N ALA A 897 -48.21 -2.49 19.41
CA ALA A 897 -48.40 -3.01 20.77
C ALA A 897 -49.64 -2.48 21.53
N LEU A 898 -50.13 -1.28 21.17
CA LEU A 898 -51.19 -0.58 21.89
C LEU A 898 -52.52 -0.64 21.14
N VAL A 899 -53.54 -1.20 21.78
CA VAL A 899 -54.94 -1.12 21.32
C VAL A 899 -55.72 -0.16 22.21
N LEU A 900 -56.43 0.81 21.61
CA LEU A 900 -57.33 1.73 22.29
C LEU A 900 -58.78 1.45 21.87
N ARG A 901 -59.65 1.09 22.82
CA ARG A 901 -61.10 0.91 22.60
C ARG A 901 -61.88 1.98 23.36
N LYS A 902 -62.77 2.70 22.67
CA LYS A 902 -63.59 3.78 23.26
C LYS A 902 -65.06 3.39 23.29
N ALA A 903 -65.58 3.17 24.49
CA ALA A 903 -67.00 2.94 24.75
C ALA A 903 -67.67 4.18 25.36
N GLN A 904 -68.98 4.31 25.21
CA GLN A 904 -69.78 5.47 25.60
C GLN A 904 -71.13 5.07 26.23
N TYR A 905 -71.57 5.84 27.22
CA TYR A 905 -72.77 5.58 28.04
C TYR A 905 -73.55 6.89 28.32
N VAL A 906 -74.78 6.98 27.81
CA VAL A 906 -75.67 8.12 27.99
C VAL A 906 -76.29 8.08 29.38
N ASN A 907 -76.18 9.19 30.12
CA ASN A 907 -76.59 9.29 31.51
C ASN A 907 -77.09 10.71 31.86
N ASP A 908 -77.89 10.82 32.92
CA ASP A 908 -78.50 12.08 33.37
C ASP A 908 -77.54 12.96 34.19
N CYS A 909 -76.27 13.04 33.78
CA CYS A 909 -75.22 13.86 34.42
C CYS A 909 -75.03 13.60 35.92
N ARG A 910 -75.16 12.35 36.37
CA ARG A 910 -75.10 11.99 37.80
C ARG A 910 -73.68 12.19 38.33
N SER A 911 -73.52 13.09 39.31
CA SER A 911 -72.24 13.34 40.01
C SER A 911 -71.73 12.13 40.80
N THR A 912 -72.60 11.18 41.11
CA THR A 912 -72.32 9.93 41.84
C THR A 912 -72.27 8.70 40.92
N LEU A 913 -72.05 8.86 39.61
CA LEU A 913 -71.94 7.75 38.68
C LEU A 913 -70.75 6.84 39.03
N ASN A 914 -71.03 5.61 39.49
CA ASN A 914 -70.00 4.59 39.66
C ASN A 914 -69.60 4.00 38.30
N TYR A 915 -68.56 4.58 37.69
CA TYR A 915 -67.99 4.14 36.40
C TYR A 915 -67.54 2.68 36.38
N THR A 916 -67.27 2.05 37.53
CA THR A 916 -66.82 0.65 37.64
C THR A 916 -67.95 -0.35 37.92
N ALA A 917 -69.20 0.10 38.03
CA ALA A 917 -70.33 -0.79 38.29
C ALA A 917 -70.50 -1.83 37.18
N THR A 918 -70.69 -3.09 37.56
CA THR A 918 -70.68 -4.24 36.63
C THR A 918 -71.81 -4.17 35.61
N ASN A 919 -73.00 -3.74 36.02
CA ASN A 919 -74.18 -3.65 35.15
C ASN A 919 -73.97 -2.71 33.95
N ILE A 920 -73.28 -1.57 34.14
CA ILE A 920 -72.96 -0.65 33.04
C ILE A 920 -71.68 -1.04 32.28
N ASN A 921 -70.91 -2.02 32.74
CA ASN A 921 -69.68 -2.50 32.09
C ASN A 921 -69.85 -3.85 31.38
N THR A 922 -71.08 -4.35 31.27
CA THR A 922 -71.46 -5.61 30.61
C THR A 922 -70.76 -5.79 29.25
N ALA A 923 -70.04 -6.90 29.09
CA ALA A 923 -69.29 -7.20 27.88
C ALA A 923 -70.23 -7.38 26.67
N GLY A 924 -69.82 -6.87 25.50
CA GLY A 924 -70.61 -6.95 24.27
C GLY A 924 -71.85 -6.05 24.22
N ASN A 925 -72.07 -5.15 25.19
CA ASN A 925 -73.19 -4.23 25.19
C ASN A 925 -73.21 -3.31 23.95
N THR A 926 -74.29 -3.34 23.18
CA THR A 926 -74.53 -2.50 21.99
C THR A 926 -75.44 -1.29 22.25
N ASP A 927 -76.10 -1.21 23.41
CA ASP A 927 -76.99 -0.10 23.76
C ASP A 927 -76.27 0.93 24.64
N PRO A 928 -75.98 2.14 24.15
CA PRO A 928 -75.33 3.20 24.93
C PRO A 928 -76.25 3.79 26.02
N ARG A 929 -77.54 3.43 26.11
CA ARG A 929 -78.43 3.76 27.24
C ARG A 929 -78.47 2.67 28.33
N ALA A 930 -78.11 1.42 28.01
CA ALA A 930 -78.03 0.33 28.99
C ALA A 930 -76.70 0.29 29.75
N GLY A 931 -75.62 0.76 29.13
CA GLY A 931 -74.27 0.79 29.71
C GLY A 931 -73.24 1.37 28.73
N PHE A 932 -71.96 1.17 29.02
CA PHE A 932 -70.88 1.49 28.09
C PHE A 932 -71.01 0.61 26.84
N SER A 933 -71.17 1.24 25.68
CA SER A 933 -71.17 0.57 24.38
C SER A 933 -70.10 1.16 23.45
N GLU A 934 -69.46 0.33 22.64
CA GLU A 934 -68.58 0.78 21.55
C GLU A 934 -69.37 1.12 20.27
N SER A 935 -70.69 0.90 20.28
CA SER A 935 -71.59 1.31 19.18
C SER A 935 -71.77 2.83 19.14
N GLY A 936 -72.00 3.36 17.94
CA GLY A 936 -72.25 4.79 17.73
C GLY A 936 -73.57 5.24 18.35
N ILE A 937 -73.55 6.36 19.09
CA ILE A 937 -74.74 7.07 19.57
C ILE A 937 -75.45 7.73 18.37
N SER A 938 -76.74 7.46 18.19
CA SER A 938 -77.58 8.13 17.19
C SER A 938 -78.15 9.46 17.73
N GLY A 939 -78.66 10.31 16.83
CA GLY A 939 -79.27 11.60 17.23
C GLY A 939 -80.51 11.46 18.12
N SER A 940 -81.16 10.30 18.13
CA SER A 940 -82.28 9.94 19.03
C SER A 940 -81.82 9.50 20.42
N ASP A 941 -80.53 9.18 20.60
CA ASP A 941 -80.00 8.60 21.83
C ASP A 941 -79.53 9.64 22.86
N LEU A 942 -79.62 10.93 22.55
CA LEU A 942 -79.48 12.01 23.54
C LEU A 942 -80.68 12.95 23.52
N THR A 943 -81.21 13.24 24.71
CA THR A 943 -81.97 14.49 24.90
C THR A 943 -81.00 15.62 25.28
N PRO A 944 -81.23 16.87 24.83
CA PRO A 944 -80.28 17.96 25.05
C PRO A 944 -80.04 18.22 26.55
N GLY A 945 -78.78 18.33 26.95
CA GLY A 945 -78.39 18.45 28.36
C GLY A 945 -78.12 17.15 29.10
N GLN A 946 -78.34 15.96 28.50
CA GLN A 946 -77.79 14.71 29.00
C GLN A 946 -76.26 14.69 28.90
N CYS A 947 -75.64 13.74 29.60
CA CYS A 947 -74.21 13.51 29.60
C CYS A 947 -73.84 12.19 28.90
N ILE A 948 -72.63 12.14 28.34
CA ILE A 948 -72.00 10.93 27.79
C ILE A 948 -70.78 10.63 28.64
N ALA A 949 -70.81 9.51 29.35
CA ALA A 949 -69.66 8.93 30.01
C ALA A 949 -68.88 8.11 28.99
N TYR A 950 -67.58 8.34 28.89
CA TYR A 950 -66.67 7.56 28.07
C TYR A 950 -65.84 6.63 28.93
N ARG A 951 -65.60 5.41 28.43
CA ARG A 951 -64.59 4.47 28.90
C ARG A 951 -63.58 4.28 27.78
N ILE A 952 -62.34 4.73 27.97
CA ILE A 952 -61.24 4.43 27.05
C ILE A 952 -60.40 3.33 27.69
N THR A 953 -60.47 2.13 27.13
CA THR A 953 -59.67 0.97 27.54
C THR A 953 -58.42 0.90 26.68
N ALA A 954 -57.26 1.14 27.29
CA ALA A 954 -55.96 0.93 26.69
C ALA A 954 -55.45 -0.47 27.03
N THR A 955 -55.08 -1.26 26.03
CA THR A 955 -54.55 -2.62 26.18
C THR A 955 -53.17 -2.67 25.56
N ASN A 956 -52.16 -3.01 26.36
CA ASN A 956 -50.86 -3.43 25.86
C ASN A 956 -50.95 -4.92 25.53
N ARG A 957 -50.84 -5.27 24.24
CA ARG A 957 -50.85 -6.67 23.78
C ARG A 957 -49.44 -7.28 23.64
N ALA A 958 -48.39 -6.47 23.74
CA ALA A 958 -46.99 -6.88 23.58
C ALA A 958 -46.41 -7.60 24.80
N ASN A 959 -45.23 -8.21 24.61
CA ASN A 959 -44.39 -8.73 25.69
C ASN A 959 -43.49 -7.64 26.31
N LEU A 960 -43.33 -6.47 25.67
CA LEU A 960 -42.63 -5.29 26.20
C LEU A 960 -43.55 -4.34 26.99
N THR A 961 -42.96 -3.59 27.93
CA THR A 961 -43.65 -2.60 28.77
C THR A 961 -43.78 -1.26 28.05
N ILE A 962 -45.00 -0.72 27.95
CA ILE A 962 -45.22 0.65 27.45
C ILE A 962 -45.03 1.62 28.63
N ASN A 963 -43.88 2.29 28.66
CA ASN A 963 -43.60 3.38 29.60
C ASN A 963 -44.21 4.71 29.09
N ASN A 964 -44.26 5.71 29.96
CA ASN A 964 -44.56 7.11 29.65
C ASN A 964 -45.90 7.34 28.91
N PHE A 965 -46.87 6.44 29.12
CA PHE A 965 -48.17 6.46 28.45
C PHE A 965 -49.05 7.63 28.93
N VAL A 966 -49.56 8.42 27.98
CA VAL A 966 -50.51 9.51 28.24
C VAL A 966 -51.67 9.43 27.24
N MET A 967 -52.87 9.11 27.73
CA MET A 967 -54.10 9.14 26.93
C MET A 967 -54.60 10.59 26.80
N ARG A 968 -55.13 10.94 25.61
CA ARG A 968 -55.76 12.23 25.32
C ARG A 968 -57.05 12.05 24.52
N ASP A 969 -58.07 12.83 24.82
CA ASP A 969 -59.33 12.90 24.08
C ASP A 969 -59.78 14.35 23.93
N VAL A 970 -60.18 14.79 22.73
CA VAL A 970 -60.57 16.19 22.47
C VAL A 970 -62.08 16.32 22.52
N LEU A 971 -62.59 17.12 23.47
CA LEU A 971 -64.03 17.29 23.66
C LEU A 971 -64.66 18.03 22.47
N GLN A 972 -65.72 17.43 21.93
CA GLN A 972 -66.48 17.95 20.79
C GLN A 972 -66.94 19.40 21.00
N LYS A 973 -66.78 20.25 19.97
CA LYS A 973 -67.06 21.70 19.99
C LYS A 973 -67.84 22.13 18.74
N LYS A 974 -68.92 22.92 18.92
CA LYS A 974 -69.84 23.37 17.85
C LYS A 974 -69.07 23.95 16.66
N GLY A 975 -69.30 23.40 15.46
CA GLY A 975 -68.63 23.77 14.21
C GLY A 975 -67.41 22.92 13.84
N ASP A 976 -66.66 22.41 14.82
CA ASP A 976 -65.49 21.55 14.54
C ASP A 976 -65.97 20.14 14.13
N ASN A 977 -65.40 19.53 13.09
CA ASN A 977 -65.76 18.19 12.60
C ASN A 977 -67.29 17.97 12.39
N LYS A 978 -68.02 19.01 11.95
CA LYS A 978 -69.50 19.02 11.78
C LYS A 978 -70.31 18.85 13.08
N ALA A 979 -69.69 19.03 14.25
CA ALA A 979 -70.36 19.00 15.53
C ALA A 979 -71.49 20.04 15.65
N LEU A 980 -72.71 19.59 15.96
CA LEU A 980 -73.88 20.46 16.10
C LEU A 980 -73.91 21.23 17.44
N VAL A 981 -73.26 20.69 18.48
CA VAL A 981 -73.17 21.29 19.82
C VAL A 981 -71.75 21.20 20.38
N THR A 982 -71.49 22.03 21.39
CA THR A 982 -70.29 21.93 22.24
C THR A 982 -70.58 21.04 23.45
N SER A 983 -69.60 20.21 23.80
CA SER A 983 -69.55 19.41 25.02
C SER A 983 -68.54 19.99 26.01
N VAL A 984 -68.79 19.79 27.31
CA VAL A 984 -67.89 20.20 28.39
C VAL A 984 -67.60 19.03 29.32
N LEU A 985 -66.45 19.02 30.00
CA LEU A 985 -66.17 17.99 31.01
C LEU A 985 -67.17 18.14 32.18
N ALA A 986 -67.89 17.06 32.50
CA ALA A 986 -68.82 17.00 33.63
C ALA A 986 -68.20 16.33 34.87
N GLY A 987 -67.23 15.43 34.68
CA GLY A 987 -66.50 14.79 35.76
C GLY A 987 -65.53 13.70 35.28
N VAL A 988 -64.80 13.09 36.21
CA VAL A 988 -63.86 11.97 36.00
C VAL A 988 -64.08 10.91 37.07
N SER A 989 -63.67 9.66 36.83
CA SER A 989 -63.79 8.58 37.84
C SER A 989 -62.89 8.76 39.05
N ASN A 990 -61.70 9.31 38.83
CA ASN A 990 -60.68 9.52 39.85
C ASN A 990 -59.80 10.71 39.41
N ALA A 991 -59.63 11.70 40.28
CA ALA A 991 -58.88 12.91 39.94
C ALA A 991 -57.37 12.65 39.74
N SER A 992 -56.78 11.64 40.40
CA SER A 992 -55.34 11.36 40.26
C SER A 992 -54.94 10.74 38.91
N ASP A 993 -55.92 10.29 38.12
CA ASP A 993 -55.69 9.72 36.79
C ASP A 993 -55.53 10.79 35.69
N TYR A 994 -55.70 12.07 36.02
CA TYR A 994 -55.73 13.20 35.08
C TYR A 994 -54.66 14.24 35.39
N ALA A 995 -54.03 14.78 34.35
CA ALA A 995 -52.91 15.70 34.49
C ALA A 995 -53.33 17.09 34.98
N ASN A 996 -52.39 17.85 35.54
CA ASN A 996 -52.63 19.22 36.01
C ASN A 996 -53.08 20.18 34.88
N ASP A 997 -52.78 19.87 33.62
CA ASP A 997 -53.22 20.59 32.42
C ASP A 997 -54.44 19.95 31.71
N ASN A 998 -55.13 19.01 32.36
CA ASN A 998 -56.42 18.48 31.91
C ASN A 998 -57.50 19.58 31.88
N VAL A 999 -58.41 19.52 30.90
CA VAL A 999 -59.53 20.47 30.79
C VAL A 999 -60.35 20.58 32.09
N PRO A 1000 -60.60 21.79 32.64
CA PRO A 1000 -61.40 21.95 33.85
C PRO A 1000 -62.86 21.51 33.68
N ILE A 1001 -63.48 21.03 34.76
CA ILE A 1001 -64.91 20.73 34.80
C ILE A 1001 -65.71 21.99 34.43
N GLY A 1002 -66.73 21.82 33.60
CA GLY A 1002 -67.53 22.90 33.02
C GLY A 1002 -66.88 23.61 31.81
N LYS A 1003 -65.71 23.14 31.31
CA LYS A 1003 -65.05 23.68 30.12
C LYS A 1003 -64.94 22.65 28.99
N ASN A 1004 -64.80 23.17 27.76
CA ASN A 1004 -64.42 22.41 26.57
C ASN A 1004 -62.90 22.49 26.38
N GLY A 1005 -62.28 21.46 25.80
CA GLY A 1005 -60.83 21.34 25.67
C GLY A 1005 -60.39 19.87 25.56
N THR A 1006 -59.12 19.60 25.88
CA THR A 1006 -58.55 18.25 25.85
C THR A 1006 -58.60 17.60 27.23
N VAL A 1007 -59.20 16.41 27.30
CA VAL A 1007 -59.06 15.49 28.42
C VAL A 1007 -57.69 14.80 28.29
N LYS A 1008 -56.91 14.75 29.38
CA LYS A 1008 -55.52 14.25 29.37
C LYS A 1008 -55.19 13.53 30.67
N THR A 1009 -54.69 12.30 30.58
CA THR A 1009 -54.25 11.55 31.77
C THR A 1009 -52.93 12.06 32.33
N THR A 1010 -52.64 11.74 33.59
CA THR A 1010 -51.26 11.65 34.07
C THR A 1010 -50.46 10.61 33.26
N GLU A 1011 -49.14 10.64 33.43
CA GLU A 1011 -48.20 9.70 32.81
C GLU A 1011 -48.22 8.35 33.54
N PHE A 1012 -48.22 7.25 32.79
CA PHE A 1012 -48.35 5.91 33.35
C PHE A 1012 -47.46 4.86 32.66
N VAL A 1013 -47.23 3.77 33.39
CA VAL A 1013 -46.67 2.52 32.85
C VAL A 1013 -47.82 1.55 32.57
N LEU A 1014 -47.85 0.94 31.39
CA LEU A 1014 -48.79 -0.11 31.00
C LEU A 1014 -48.02 -1.41 30.74
N ASN A 1015 -48.02 -2.27 31.75
CA ASN A 1015 -47.26 -3.52 31.80
C ASN A 1015 -47.62 -4.48 30.64
N PRO A 1016 -46.73 -5.42 30.26
CA PRO A 1016 -46.97 -6.39 29.20
C PRO A 1016 -48.28 -7.14 29.41
N LYS A 1017 -49.06 -7.32 28.34
CA LYS A 1017 -50.33 -8.08 28.35
C LYS A 1017 -51.38 -7.58 29.37
N THR A 1018 -51.29 -6.32 29.80
CA THR A 1018 -52.28 -5.69 30.70
C THR A 1018 -53.16 -4.65 30.00
N SER A 1019 -54.33 -4.39 30.59
CA SER A 1019 -55.24 -3.33 30.14
C SER A 1019 -55.65 -2.40 31.28
N ARG A 1020 -55.82 -1.12 31.00
CA ARG A 1020 -56.35 -0.11 31.93
C ARG A 1020 -57.46 0.69 31.28
N SER A 1021 -58.54 0.93 32.03
CA SER A 1021 -59.67 1.76 31.58
C SER A 1021 -59.68 3.10 32.28
N PHE A 1022 -59.80 4.17 31.51
CA PHE A 1022 -59.91 5.56 31.97
C PHE A 1022 -61.34 6.06 31.70
N TYR A 1023 -61.93 6.77 32.67
CA TYR A 1023 -63.34 7.14 32.60
C TYR A 1023 -63.59 8.62 32.89
N PHE A 1024 -64.28 9.29 31.97
CA PHE A 1024 -64.68 10.69 32.11
C PHE A 1024 -66.10 10.91 31.58
N ASN A 1025 -66.84 11.81 32.21
CA ASN A 1025 -68.21 12.15 31.83
C ASN A 1025 -68.24 13.54 31.21
N THR A 1026 -69.04 13.71 30.16
CA THR A 1026 -69.11 14.95 29.36
C THR A 1026 -70.55 15.41 29.27
N LYS A 1027 -70.84 16.69 29.52
CA LYS A 1027 -72.18 17.25 29.34
C LYS A 1027 -72.35 17.73 27.91
N TYR A 1028 -73.35 17.22 27.23
CA TYR A 1028 -73.71 17.61 25.87
C TYR A 1028 -74.64 18.82 25.91
N GLY A 1029 -74.45 19.78 25.00
CA GLY A 1029 -75.14 21.07 25.04
C GLY A 1029 -76.67 20.97 25.02
N THR A 1030 -77.34 21.78 25.84
CA THR A 1030 -78.78 22.03 25.75
C THR A 1030 -79.06 22.91 24.53
N THR A 1031 -79.76 22.36 23.54
CA THR A 1031 -80.21 23.14 22.38
C THR A 1031 -81.39 24.04 22.76
N MET A 1032 -81.10 25.32 23.02
CA MET A 1032 -81.78 26.44 22.37
C MET A 1032 -80.97 27.72 22.61
N ASP A 1033 -80.33 28.22 21.55
CA ASP A 1033 -80.12 29.66 21.40
C ASP A 1033 -81.53 30.23 21.06
N THR A 1034 -82.23 30.84 22.04
CA THR A 1034 -83.56 31.42 21.81
C THR A 1034 -83.45 32.83 21.22
N GLN A 1035 -83.65 32.93 19.90
CA GLN A 1035 -83.81 34.15 19.07
C GLN A 1035 -82.83 35.30 19.36
#